data_AF-A0A938ALI7-F1
#
_entry.id   AF-A0A938ALI7-F1
#
_cell.length_a   1.000
_cell.length_b   1.000
_cell.length_c   1.000
_cell.angle_alpha   90.00
_cell.angle_beta   90.00
_cell.angle_gamma   90.00
#
_symmetry.space_group_name_H-M   'P 1'
#
loop_
_entity.id
_entity.type
_entity.pdbx_description
1 polymer ?
#
loop_
_entity_poly.entity_id
_entity_poly.type
_entity_poly.pdbx_seq_one_letter_code
_entity_poly.pdbx_strand_id
1 'polypeptide(L)'
;MPTARLSTGKTVAPLRPPRMHTLRGVQIRPTSFHRFPVSEELVLAEGVSIEASRVVLGDRLSYELPTGDLYAPPVESLPAALEPTWLAAEPLLPPGTGPAMGSLFPASPPVAGGVGLTDPAVEAGEAANLWELTFPLLEREGWDMEAGRQGEPQLRAYQVEAAQALVAQEALLLADDPGTGKTAAACVALRALYQRGWARRSLVICLEHELRHWSRHLARWAPALRVLSVRGDRMQRAQRWSQRAHVYLIGHEALADDILHGTLDPEDLAFDIAVMDDALLLADFPEPVRTAFDRLRARRRWALAGSRPEDPEEWEAIFTFVLGNRTQVRRALAAGEMAKAFEPSLLRRTRAQLEAQLPARSVSQAWIALTREDVSAYDESLAEERHRLSQLGDGAAQDDLTASYQRLADAAALGRAGRLGAKAQAVVDLLADITAAGHKAIVVTRPEGRGQERLRTALDPFGVVVLSAQRDEAELGEDVETFLQRPSWHVLLADLETLERAGPLRGIPYLIHFASDWNPARCRQSEAWLLERSGAGASLSVYEFLTLGTVEERLHRLLVERGWPSDLLPEGASPQDVAGALTLKDWMEGVFEVEVVVRQERVPAPRPAVSTGMLPGTDSLRTNLMELPPAQLLDGVAQWVRALRFDEVETTRAADETGGDLTARRKVEGNTECVLVRCVRSEKNVGVAEAKGLLQAIEPRAEWLGGYLVTTSDFTSACKKAADQSSGRLGLVSGAELWRHLHIQGLV
;
A
#
# COMPACT_ATOMS: atom_id res chain seq x y z
N MET A 1 18.46 40.84 6.02
CA MET A 1 17.13 40.20 5.90
C MET A 1 16.21 40.78 6.95
N PRO A 2 14.94 41.06 6.62
CA PRO A 2 13.99 41.69 7.52
C PRO A 2 13.58 40.72 8.65
N THR A 3 13.57 41.22 9.88
CA THR A 3 13.10 40.53 11.08
C THR A 3 11.57 40.45 11.08
N ALA A 4 11.00 39.25 11.01
CA ALA A 4 9.58 39.03 11.22
C ALA A 4 9.21 39.22 12.70
N ARG A 5 8.16 39.98 12.99
CA ARG A 5 7.57 40.15 14.34
C ARG A 5 6.33 39.26 14.46
N LEU A 6 6.18 38.57 15.59
CA LEU A 6 4.92 37.93 16.00
C LEU A 6 4.00 38.95 16.71
N SER A 7 2.70 38.68 16.72
CA SER A 7 1.63 39.55 17.27
C SER A 7 1.70 39.81 18.78
N THR A 8 2.71 39.29 19.49
CA THR A 8 2.91 39.43 20.93
C THR A 8 4.18 40.23 21.32
N GLY A 9 4.89 40.82 20.35
CA GLY A 9 5.91 41.85 20.62
C GLY A 9 7.26 41.39 21.21
N LYS A 10 7.57 40.08 21.24
CA LYS A 10 8.90 39.60 21.65
C LYS A 10 9.80 39.26 20.46
N THR A 11 11.04 39.73 20.51
CA THR A 11 12.09 39.50 19.50
C THR A 11 12.78 38.16 19.76
N VAL A 12 12.86 37.29 18.75
CA VAL A 12 13.61 36.01 18.83
C VAL A 12 14.92 36.15 18.05
N ALA A 13 16.05 35.85 18.71
CA ALA A 13 17.36 35.80 18.08
C ALA A 13 17.59 34.43 17.41
N PRO A 14 18.33 34.35 16.27
CA PRO A 14 18.58 33.08 15.61
C PRO A 14 19.57 32.23 16.42
N LEU A 15 19.16 30.99 16.74
CA LEU A 15 20.01 29.96 17.35
C LEU A 15 21.17 29.63 16.41
N ARG A 16 22.41 29.70 16.91
CA ARG A 16 23.62 29.25 16.21
C ARG A 16 23.63 27.72 16.08
N PRO A 17 24.16 27.15 14.98
CA PRO A 17 24.36 25.71 14.87
C PRO A 17 25.47 25.24 15.82
N PRO A 18 25.38 24.04 16.41
CA PRO A 18 26.43 23.51 17.27
C PRO A 18 27.68 23.18 16.45
N ARG A 19 28.85 23.59 16.96
CA ARG A 19 30.15 23.19 16.41
C ARG A 19 30.59 21.87 17.05
N MET A 20 30.91 20.87 16.24
CA MET A 20 31.50 19.62 16.71
C MET A 20 32.97 19.80 17.09
N HIS A 21 33.27 19.81 18.39
CA HIS A 21 34.64 19.67 18.91
C HIS A 21 34.65 18.68 20.09
N THR A 22 35.48 17.65 19.96
CA THR A 22 36.12 16.85 21.02
C THR A 22 35.24 16.05 21.99
N LEU A 23 34.90 14.82 21.62
CA LEU A 23 34.81 13.68 22.55
C LEU A 23 36.02 12.77 22.31
N ARG A 24 37.15 13.08 22.95
CA ARG A 24 38.20 12.09 23.23
C ARG A 24 37.81 11.38 24.51
N GLY A 25 37.66 10.05 24.47
CA GLY A 25 37.66 9.21 25.69
C GLY A 25 36.40 8.44 26.04
N VAL A 26 35.57 8.02 25.08
CA VAL A 26 34.54 6.99 25.35
C VAL A 26 35.01 5.66 24.77
N GLN A 27 35.56 4.79 25.62
CA GLN A 27 35.73 3.37 25.32
C GLN A 27 34.35 2.70 25.43
N ILE A 28 33.76 2.36 24.28
CA ILE A 28 32.59 1.46 24.24
C ILE A 28 33.14 0.04 24.42
N ARG A 29 32.92 -0.55 25.60
CA ARG A 29 33.09 -1.99 25.80
C ARG A 29 31.95 -2.72 25.08
N PRO A 30 32.21 -3.85 24.40
CA PRO A 30 31.12 -4.65 23.83
C PRO A 30 30.29 -5.21 24.97
N THR A 31 29.03 -4.78 25.07
CA THR A 31 28.04 -5.40 25.93
C THR A 31 27.75 -6.80 25.39
N SER A 32 28.01 -7.78 26.24
CA SER A 32 27.71 -9.19 26.07
C SER A 32 26.27 -9.42 25.64
N PHE A 33 26.09 -10.13 24.51
CA PHE A 33 24.82 -10.71 24.13
C PHE A 33 24.40 -11.76 25.17
N HIS A 34 23.32 -11.50 25.90
CA HIS A 34 22.65 -12.53 26.69
C HIS A 34 21.82 -13.40 25.74
N ARG A 35 22.18 -14.69 25.63
CA ARG A 35 21.34 -15.73 25.03
C ARG A 35 20.11 -15.91 25.92
N PHE A 36 18.92 -15.74 25.36
CA PHE A 36 17.70 -16.24 25.99
C PHE A 36 17.66 -17.77 25.85
N PRO A 37 17.35 -18.51 26.94
CA PRO A 37 17.23 -19.97 26.88
C PRO A 37 15.97 -20.35 26.10
N VAL A 38 16.15 -21.29 25.18
CA VAL A 38 15.05 -21.99 24.50
C VAL A 38 14.30 -22.79 25.57
N SER A 39 12.98 -22.60 25.64
CA SER A 39 12.09 -23.39 26.47
C SER A 39 12.15 -24.85 26.06
N GLU A 40 12.71 -25.71 26.91
CA GLU A 40 12.56 -27.17 26.84
C GLU A 40 11.11 -27.51 27.21
N GLU A 41 10.18 -27.47 26.26
CA GLU A 41 8.90 -28.20 26.32
C GLU A 41 8.17 -28.08 24.97
N LEU A 42 8.62 -28.85 23.99
CA LEU A 42 7.81 -29.27 22.85
C LEU A 42 7.88 -30.80 22.83
N VAL A 43 6.96 -31.42 23.56
CA VAL A 43 6.75 -32.86 23.54
C VAL A 43 6.07 -33.20 22.21
N LEU A 44 6.79 -33.90 21.34
CA LEU A 44 6.19 -34.60 20.21
C LEU A 44 5.25 -35.66 20.79
N ALA A 45 3.95 -35.53 20.53
CA ALA A 45 2.99 -36.58 20.82
C ALA A 45 3.36 -37.83 20.01
N GLU A 46 3.71 -38.92 20.69
CA GLU A 46 3.90 -40.23 20.08
C GLU A 46 2.60 -40.67 19.37
N GLY A 47 2.71 -41.13 18.11
CA GLY A 47 1.64 -41.88 17.45
C GLY A 47 1.08 -41.36 16.12
N VAL A 48 1.82 -40.59 15.32
CA VAL A 48 1.43 -40.33 13.91
C VAL A 48 2.36 -41.09 12.96
N SER A 49 1.93 -42.27 12.52
CA SER A 49 2.53 -42.98 11.39
C SER A 49 1.91 -42.44 10.09
N ILE A 50 2.72 -41.86 9.20
CA ILE A 50 2.34 -41.59 7.81
C ILE A 50 2.95 -42.71 6.95
N GLU A 51 2.15 -43.71 6.62
CA GLU A 51 2.52 -44.71 5.61
C GLU A 51 1.89 -44.32 4.27
N ALA A 52 2.70 -43.78 3.34
CA ALA A 52 2.58 -44.00 1.89
C ALA A 52 3.67 -43.19 1.14
N SER A 53 4.78 -43.85 0.80
CA SER A 53 5.93 -43.28 0.07
C SER A 53 5.83 -43.43 -1.45
N ARG A 54 4.63 -43.49 -2.04
CA ARG A 54 4.45 -43.74 -3.48
C ARG A 54 3.46 -42.78 -4.12
N VAL A 55 3.90 -42.05 -5.15
CA VAL A 55 3.05 -41.20 -5.99
C VAL A 55 2.95 -41.85 -7.37
N VAL A 56 1.73 -42.04 -7.87
CA VAL A 56 1.44 -42.59 -9.20
C VAL A 56 0.88 -41.48 -10.07
N LEU A 57 1.52 -41.21 -11.21
CA LEU A 57 1.08 -40.23 -12.21
C LEU A 57 0.62 -40.98 -13.46
N GLY A 58 -0.67 -41.31 -13.50
CA GLY A 58 -1.29 -42.08 -14.57
C GLY A 58 -0.80 -43.54 -14.65
N ASP A 59 -1.20 -44.24 -15.73
CA ASP A 59 -1.07 -45.71 -15.84
C ASP A 59 0.37 -46.21 -16.11
N ARG A 60 1.37 -45.31 -16.18
CA ARG A 60 2.72 -45.65 -16.66
C ARG A 60 3.89 -45.15 -15.82
N LEU A 61 3.67 -44.38 -14.73
CA LEU A 61 4.76 -43.85 -13.91
C LEU A 61 4.42 -43.94 -12.41
N SER A 62 5.24 -44.68 -11.66
CA SER A 62 5.22 -44.67 -10.19
C SER A 62 6.57 -44.26 -9.65
N TYR A 63 6.59 -43.28 -8.73
CA TYR A 63 7.80 -42.78 -8.09
C TYR A 63 7.75 -43.05 -6.59
N GLU A 64 8.84 -43.57 -6.03
CA GLU A 64 9.01 -43.73 -4.59
C GLU A 64 9.93 -42.64 -4.04
N LEU A 65 9.50 -41.95 -2.99
CA LEU A 65 10.29 -40.89 -2.36
C LEU A 65 11.28 -41.51 -1.35
N PRO A 66 12.58 -41.14 -1.35
CA PRO A 66 13.53 -41.66 -0.37
C PRO A 66 13.24 -41.04 1.00
N THR A 67 12.89 -41.86 1.98
CA THR A 67 12.75 -41.45 3.38
C THR A 67 14.10 -41.56 4.09
N GLY A 68 14.77 -40.43 4.32
CA GLY A 68 15.96 -40.37 5.18
C GLY A 68 16.79 -39.09 5.03
N ASP A 69 16.72 -38.24 6.06
CA ASP A 69 17.71 -37.29 6.57
C ASP A 69 18.50 -36.38 5.60
N LEU A 70 18.02 -35.14 5.48
CA LEU A 70 18.75 -34.01 4.91
C LEU A 70 19.82 -33.49 5.89
N TYR A 71 21.09 -33.92 5.76
CA TYR A 71 22.25 -33.07 6.12
C TYR A 71 23.52 -33.43 5.33
N ALA A 72 23.98 -32.43 4.55
CA ALA A 72 25.29 -32.14 3.95
C ALA A 72 26.15 -33.27 3.31
N PRO A 73 26.56 -33.16 2.03
CA PRO A 73 27.59 -34.03 1.47
C PRO A 73 29.00 -33.46 1.73
N PRO A 74 30.01 -34.30 2.08
CA PRO A 74 31.40 -34.01 1.79
C PRO A 74 31.76 -34.48 0.36
N VAL A 75 32.78 -33.83 -0.19
CA VAL A 75 33.40 -34.08 -1.50
C VAL A 75 34.12 -35.44 -1.51
N GLU A 76 33.91 -36.28 -2.54
CA GLU A 76 34.98 -36.88 -3.39
C GLU A 76 34.52 -38.05 -4.30
N SER A 77 35.04 -37.97 -5.55
CA SER A 77 35.33 -39.00 -6.58
C SER A 77 34.30 -40.05 -6.99
N LEU A 78 33.84 -39.94 -8.24
CA LEU A 78 33.26 -41.04 -9.03
C LEU A 78 34.35 -42.02 -9.50
N PRO A 79 34.14 -43.35 -9.41
CA PRO A 79 34.90 -44.32 -10.19
C PRO A 79 34.21 -44.63 -11.53
N ALA A 80 35.09 -44.91 -12.49
CA ALA A 80 34.85 -45.08 -13.90
C ALA A 80 34.18 -46.41 -14.30
N ALA A 81 33.76 -46.41 -15.57
CA ALA A 81 33.39 -47.53 -16.43
C ALA A 81 31.93 -48.01 -16.34
N LEU A 82 31.20 -47.83 -17.44
CA LEU A 82 30.89 -48.93 -18.37
C LEU A 82 30.43 -48.36 -19.72
N GLU A 83 31.19 -48.71 -20.76
CA GLU A 83 30.93 -48.43 -22.18
C GLU A 83 30.02 -49.52 -22.82
N PRO A 84 29.51 -49.28 -24.04
CA PRO A 84 28.16 -49.67 -24.48
C PRO A 84 28.11 -50.90 -25.38
N THR A 85 26.91 -51.49 -25.51
CA THR A 85 26.62 -52.50 -26.54
C THR A 85 25.32 -52.19 -27.31
N TRP A 86 25.50 -51.63 -28.52
CA TRP A 86 24.92 -51.94 -29.86
C TRP A 86 23.57 -52.73 -29.94
N LEU A 87 22.68 -52.62 -30.95
CA LEU A 87 22.74 -52.14 -32.35
C LEU A 87 21.31 -52.19 -32.97
N ALA A 88 21.07 -51.33 -33.97
CA ALA A 88 20.28 -51.52 -35.20
C ALA A 88 18.73 -51.68 -35.19
N ALA A 89 18.06 -50.75 -35.88
CA ALA A 89 17.30 -51.06 -37.10
C ALA A 89 17.07 -49.78 -37.95
N GLU A 90 17.28 -49.90 -39.26
CA GLU A 90 17.26 -48.87 -40.31
C GLU A 90 15.90 -48.87 -41.09
N PRO A 91 15.67 -48.06 -42.15
CA PRO A 91 14.51 -47.19 -42.30
C PRO A 91 13.54 -47.58 -43.44
N LEU A 92 12.35 -46.97 -43.51
CA LEU A 92 11.49 -47.06 -44.70
C LEU A 92 10.76 -45.73 -45.00
N LEU A 93 11.12 -45.11 -46.13
CA LEU A 93 10.26 -44.25 -46.95
C LEU A 93 9.78 -45.06 -48.16
N PRO A 94 8.64 -44.69 -48.77
CA PRO A 94 8.65 -44.46 -50.23
C PRO A 94 7.81 -43.25 -50.71
N PRO A 95 7.92 -42.88 -52.01
CA PRO A 95 7.61 -41.55 -52.58
C PRO A 95 6.38 -41.49 -53.51
N GLY A 96 5.97 -40.26 -53.91
CA GLY A 96 5.08 -39.99 -55.07
C GLY A 96 4.41 -38.60 -55.00
N THR A 97 4.90 -37.55 -55.70
CA THR A 97 4.61 -37.09 -57.08
C THR A 97 3.37 -36.18 -57.29
N GLY A 98 3.59 -34.84 -57.19
CA GLY A 98 3.08 -33.73 -58.05
C GLY A 98 1.67 -33.13 -57.85
N PRO A 99 1.33 -31.93 -58.40
CA PRO A 99 2.14 -30.80 -58.90
C PRO A 99 1.75 -29.40 -58.32
N ALA A 100 2.45 -28.37 -58.80
CA ALA A 100 2.56 -26.98 -58.32
C ALA A 100 1.37 -26.03 -58.57
N MET A 101 1.32 -24.93 -57.80
CA MET A 101 0.73 -23.63 -58.19
C MET A 101 1.36 -22.45 -57.39
N GLY A 102 2.18 -21.65 -58.09
CA GLY A 102 2.15 -20.17 -58.09
C GLY A 102 2.60 -19.38 -56.86
N SER A 103 3.89 -19.02 -56.80
CA SER A 103 4.41 -17.95 -55.95
C SER A 103 4.06 -16.56 -56.51
N LEU A 104 3.72 -15.60 -55.65
CA LEU A 104 3.40 -14.20 -56.01
C LEU A 104 4.19 -13.16 -55.18
N PHE A 105 5.50 -13.34 -54.95
CA PHE A 105 6.35 -12.25 -54.46
C PHE A 105 7.72 -12.20 -55.16
N PRO A 106 8.21 -11.01 -55.56
CA PRO A 106 9.45 -10.85 -56.32
C PRO A 106 10.71 -10.96 -55.45
N ALA A 107 11.76 -11.47 -56.08
CA ALA A 107 13.05 -11.83 -55.50
C ALA A 107 13.83 -10.64 -54.90
N SER A 108 14.46 -10.86 -53.73
CA SER A 108 15.57 -10.06 -53.22
C SER A 108 16.92 -10.53 -53.83
N PRO A 109 17.89 -9.64 -54.05
CA PRO A 109 19.22 -9.99 -54.58
C PRO A 109 20.09 -10.71 -53.54
N PRO A 110 21.18 -11.39 -53.97
CA PRO A 110 21.82 -12.45 -53.20
C PRO A 110 22.79 -11.89 -52.15
N VAL A 111 22.69 -12.36 -50.90
CA VAL A 111 23.78 -12.28 -49.93
C VAL A 111 24.53 -13.60 -50.00
N ALA A 112 25.72 -13.53 -50.60
CA ALA A 112 26.69 -14.62 -50.64
C ALA A 112 27.29 -14.83 -49.25
N GLY A 113 27.33 -16.07 -48.79
CA GLY A 113 28.00 -16.47 -47.55
C GLY A 113 27.22 -17.50 -46.75
N GLY A 114 26.96 -18.67 -47.36
CA GLY A 114 26.43 -19.82 -46.65
C GLY A 114 27.45 -20.34 -45.64
N VAL A 115 27.09 -20.30 -44.36
CA VAL A 115 27.56 -21.25 -43.36
C VAL A 115 26.31 -21.86 -42.77
N GLY A 116 26.19 -23.18 -42.89
CA GLY A 116 24.98 -23.94 -42.62
C GLY A 116 24.45 -23.73 -41.21
N LEU A 117 23.12 -23.72 -41.11
CA LEU A 117 22.40 -24.04 -39.90
C LEU A 117 22.83 -25.45 -39.48
N THR A 118 23.83 -25.51 -38.63
CA THR A 118 24.04 -26.66 -37.76
C THR A 118 23.04 -26.47 -36.63
N ASP A 119 22.17 -27.46 -36.44
CA ASP A 119 21.54 -27.69 -35.15
C ASP A 119 22.62 -27.52 -34.08
N PRO A 120 22.42 -26.70 -33.03
CA PRO A 120 23.27 -26.82 -31.87
C PRO A 120 23.00 -28.21 -31.30
N ALA A 121 23.90 -29.14 -31.62
CA ALA A 121 24.08 -30.35 -30.85
C ALA A 121 24.14 -29.89 -29.39
N VAL A 122 23.09 -30.23 -28.64
CA VAL A 122 23.09 -30.16 -27.19
C VAL A 122 24.28 -31.01 -26.78
N GLU A 123 25.34 -30.37 -26.29
CA GLU A 123 26.44 -31.07 -25.65
C GLU A 123 25.86 -31.93 -24.53
N ALA A 124 25.81 -33.22 -24.78
CA ALA A 124 25.40 -34.22 -23.81
C ALA A 124 26.49 -34.30 -22.73
N GLY A 125 26.38 -33.46 -21.72
CA GLY A 125 27.39 -33.33 -20.67
C GLY A 125 26.94 -32.68 -19.36
N GLU A 126 25.71 -32.20 -19.25
CA GLU A 126 25.13 -31.79 -17.96
C GLU A 126 23.80 -32.49 -17.76
N ALA A 127 23.64 -33.18 -16.62
CA ALA A 127 22.36 -33.74 -16.23
C ALA A 127 21.30 -32.64 -16.31
N ALA A 128 20.23 -32.86 -17.09
CA ALA A 128 19.13 -31.93 -17.27
C ALA A 128 18.74 -31.33 -15.91
N ASN A 129 19.06 -30.05 -15.74
CA ASN A 129 18.84 -29.37 -14.48
C ASN A 129 17.33 -29.44 -14.20
N LEU A 130 16.91 -29.55 -12.94
CA LEU A 130 15.48 -29.63 -12.58
C LEU A 130 14.66 -28.49 -13.23
N TRP A 131 15.32 -27.36 -13.50
CA TRP A 131 14.83 -26.23 -14.28
C TRP A 131 14.53 -26.53 -15.76
N GLU A 132 15.40 -27.25 -16.46
CA GLU A 132 15.14 -27.67 -17.84
C GLU A 132 14.02 -28.71 -17.93
N LEU A 133 13.86 -29.53 -16.88
CA LEU A 133 12.77 -30.49 -16.75
C LEU A 133 11.41 -29.83 -16.44
N THR A 134 11.38 -28.57 -15.97
CA THR A 134 10.14 -27.79 -15.83
C THR A 134 9.71 -27.05 -17.10
N PHE A 135 10.62 -26.88 -18.07
CA PHE A 135 10.31 -26.22 -19.34
C PHE A 135 9.19 -26.92 -20.16
N PRO A 136 9.08 -28.27 -20.17
CA PRO A 136 7.95 -28.99 -20.75
C PRO A 136 6.58 -28.76 -20.08
N LEU A 137 6.53 -28.22 -18.85
CA LEU A 137 5.28 -27.87 -18.16
C LEU A 137 4.68 -26.56 -18.69
N LEU A 138 5.45 -25.76 -19.44
CA LEU A 138 4.91 -24.74 -20.33
C LEU A 138 4.31 -25.48 -21.53
N GLU A 139 3.04 -25.90 -21.41
CA GLU A 139 2.37 -26.72 -22.42
C GLU A 139 2.65 -26.23 -23.85
N ARG A 140 3.18 -27.12 -24.70
CA ARG A 140 3.58 -26.85 -26.09
C ARG A 140 2.45 -27.08 -27.10
N GLU A 141 1.22 -27.34 -26.67
CA GLU A 141 0.10 -27.52 -27.59
C GLU A 141 -0.36 -26.17 -28.14
N GLY A 142 -0.66 -26.15 -29.45
CA GLY A 142 -0.91 -24.98 -30.28
C GLY A 142 -1.71 -23.89 -29.59
N TRP A 143 -1.00 -22.94 -28.99
CA TRP A 143 -1.62 -21.82 -28.32
C TRP A 143 -2.04 -20.79 -29.36
N ASP A 144 -3.35 -20.67 -29.54
CA ASP A 144 -3.98 -19.61 -30.29
C ASP A 144 -4.08 -18.36 -29.39
N MET A 145 -3.50 -17.26 -29.85
CA MET A 145 -3.58 -15.96 -29.16
C MET A 145 -5.04 -15.49 -29.02
N GLU A 146 -5.93 -15.98 -29.89
CA GLU A 146 -7.35 -15.61 -29.97
C GLU A 146 -8.23 -16.47 -29.06
N ALA A 147 -7.89 -17.75 -28.86
CA ALA A 147 -8.68 -18.70 -28.08
C ALA A 147 -7.99 -19.02 -26.75
N GLY A 148 -8.16 -18.13 -25.76
CA GLY A 148 -7.83 -18.46 -24.37
C GLY A 148 -8.58 -19.73 -23.93
N ARG A 149 -7.95 -20.56 -23.09
CA ARG A 149 -8.60 -21.76 -22.54
C ARG A 149 -9.87 -21.38 -21.76
N GLN A 150 -10.82 -22.30 -21.63
CA GLN A 150 -11.99 -22.06 -20.79
C GLN A 150 -11.54 -21.71 -19.36
N GLY A 151 -11.92 -20.51 -18.89
CA GLY A 151 -11.53 -19.98 -17.59
C GLY A 151 -10.29 -19.07 -17.59
N GLU A 152 -9.54 -18.96 -18.69
CA GLU A 152 -8.45 -17.99 -18.82
C GLU A 152 -8.95 -16.59 -19.24
N PRO A 153 -8.28 -15.52 -18.82
CA PRO A 153 -8.58 -14.18 -19.30
C PRO A 153 -8.32 -14.08 -20.81
N GLN A 154 -9.25 -13.46 -21.54
CA GLN A 154 -9.15 -13.28 -23.00
C GLN A 154 -8.70 -11.87 -23.34
N LEU A 155 -7.75 -11.77 -24.27
CA LEU A 155 -7.38 -10.49 -24.88
C LEU A 155 -8.46 -10.06 -25.88
N ARG A 156 -8.61 -8.74 -26.04
CA ARG A 156 -9.40 -8.17 -27.15
C ARG A 156 -8.62 -8.26 -28.46
N ALA A 157 -9.32 -8.19 -29.59
CA ALA A 157 -8.71 -8.31 -30.93
C ALA A 157 -7.50 -7.37 -31.11
N TYR A 158 -7.65 -6.08 -30.81
CA TYR A 158 -6.52 -5.13 -30.88
C TYR A 158 -5.37 -5.47 -29.92
N GLN A 159 -5.63 -6.09 -28.77
CA GLN A 159 -4.58 -6.52 -27.84
C GLN A 159 -3.85 -7.77 -28.37
N VAL A 160 -4.57 -8.66 -29.05
CA VAL A 160 -4.00 -9.81 -29.77
C VAL A 160 -3.05 -9.33 -30.85
N GLU A 161 -3.45 -8.34 -31.67
CA GLU A 161 -2.58 -7.73 -32.69
C GLU A 161 -1.29 -7.16 -32.08
N ALA A 162 -1.38 -6.44 -30.96
CA ALA A 162 -0.19 -5.92 -30.27
C ALA A 162 0.72 -7.04 -29.78
N ALA A 163 0.15 -8.08 -29.18
CA ALA A 163 0.92 -9.21 -28.69
C ALA A 163 1.57 -10.00 -29.84
N GLN A 164 0.88 -10.17 -30.97
CA GLN A 164 1.42 -10.76 -32.20
C GLN A 164 2.57 -9.92 -32.77
N ALA A 165 2.44 -8.58 -32.80
CA ALA A 165 3.49 -7.68 -33.23
C ALA A 165 4.75 -7.81 -32.37
N LEU A 166 4.60 -7.86 -31.03
CA LEU A 166 5.71 -8.08 -30.09
C LEU A 166 6.39 -9.44 -30.33
N VAL A 167 5.62 -10.49 -30.58
CA VAL A 167 6.17 -11.82 -30.88
C VAL A 167 6.92 -11.85 -32.22
N ALA A 168 6.40 -11.16 -33.24
CA ALA A 168 6.97 -11.15 -34.58
C ALA A 168 8.24 -10.29 -34.70
N GLN A 169 8.29 -9.17 -34.00
CA GLN A 169 9.39 -8.20 -34.11
C GLN A 169 10.43 -8.38 -32.99
N GLU A 170 11.71 -8.30 -33.36
CA GLU A 170 12.79 -8.30 -32.34
C GLU A 170 12.92 -6.93 -31.67
N ALA A 171 12.60 -5.85 -32.39
CA ALA A 171 12.73 -4.48 -31.93
C ALA A 171 11.43 -3.71 -32.25
N LEU A 172 10.66 -3.36 -31.21
CA LEU A 172 9.35 -2.71 -31.35
C LEU A 172 9.08 -1.71 -30.23
N LEU A 173 8.58 -0.53 -30.61
CA LEU A 173 7.93 0.43 -29.73
C LEU A 173 6.41 0.27 -29.85
N LEU A 174 5.74 -0.13 -28.76
CA LEU A 174 4.29 -0.15 -28.64
C LEU A 174 3.82 1.13 -27.93
N ALA A 175 3.35 2.10 -28.71
CA ALA A 175 2.98 3.45 -28.27
C ALA A 175 1.46 3.68 -28.24
N ASP A 176 0.66 2.64 -27.99
CA ASP A 176 -0.79 2.79 -27.88
C ASP A 176 -1.18 3.70 -26.70
N ASP A 177 -2.34 4.37 -26.80
CA ASP A 177 -2.83 5.28 -25.74
C ASP A 177 -2.89 4.59 -24.35
N PRO A 178 -2.83 5.34 -23.23
CA PRO A 178 -2.93 4.76 -21.90
C PRO A 178 -4.25 3.99 -21.72
N GLY A 179 -4.23 2.89 -20.96
CA GLY A 179 -5.44 2.10 -20.68
C GLY A 179 -5.92 1.18 -21.81
N THR A 180 -5.22 1.14 -22.95
CA THR A 180 -5.49 0.17 -24.03
C THR A 180 -5.11 -1.27 -23.63
N GLY A 181 -4.20 -1.45 -22.66
CA GLY A 181 -3.80 -2.76 -22.14
C GLY A 181 -2.48 -3.30 -22.72
N LYS A 182 -1.52 -2.40 -22.98
CA LYS A 182 -0.16 -2.74 -23.45
C LYS A 182 0.53 -3.80 -22.58
N THR A 183 0.44 -3.66 -21.26
CA THR A 183 1.03 -4.59 -20.28
C THR A 183 0.46 -6.00 -20.42
N ALA A 184 -0.85 -6.15 -20.64
CA ALA A 184 -1.48 -7.44 -20.88
C ALA A 184 -0.97 -8.06 -22.19
N ALA A 185 -0.92 -7.28 -23.28
CA ALA A 185 -0.37 -7.74 -24.55
C ALA A 185 1.10 -8.19 -24.42
N ALA A 186 1.93 -7.46 -23.68
CA ALA A 186 3.32 -7.81 -23.42
C ALA A 186 3.48 -9.08 -22.58
N CYS A 187 2.68 -9.27 -21.52
CA CYS A 187 2.69 -10.49 -20.72
C CYS A 187 2.33 -11.72 -21.57
N VAL A 188 1.33 -11.57 -22.44
CA VAL A 188 0.86 -12.61 -23.34
C VAL A 188 1.91 -12.92 -24.42
N ALA A 189 2.60 -11.90 -24.95
CA ALA A 189 3.73 -12.08 -25.87
C ALA A 189 4.93 -12.78 -25.20
N LEU A 190 5.24 -12.46 -23.95
CA LEU A 190 6.26 -13.18 -23.16
C LEU A 190 5.88 -14.66 -23.05
N ARG A 191 4.66 -14.97 -22.58
CA ARG A 191 4.15 -16.34 -22.51
C ARG A 191 4.33 -17.10 -23.82
N ALA A 192 3.98 -16.46 -24.95
CA ALA A 192 4.16 -17.01 -26.31
C ALA A 192 5.58 -17.51 -26.56
N LEU A 193 6.56 -16.66 -26.27
CA LEU A 193 7.95 -16.90 -26.61
C LEU A 193 8.55 -17.98 -25.72
N TYR A 194 8.14 -18.05 -24.44
CA TYR A 194 8.52 -19.13 -23.54
C TYR A 194 7.94 -20.48 -23.98
N GLN A 195 6.64 -20.55 -24.31
CA GLN A 195 6.01 -21.78 -24.79
C GLN A 195 6.63 -22.30 -26.10
N ARG A 196 7.07 -21.39 -26.98
CA ARG A 196 7.80 -21.74 -28.22
C ARG A 196 9.26 -22.14 -27.98
N GLY A 197 9.79 -21.92 -26.77
CA GLY A 197 11.20 -22.12 -26.45
C GLY A 197 12.14 -21.07 -27.06
N TRP A 198 11.60 -19.92 -27.45
CA TRP A 198 12.35 -18.80 -28.03
C TRP A 198 12.87 -17.80 -26.99
N ALA A 199 12.52 -18.00 -25.72
CA ALA A 199 13.03 -17.24 -24.59
C ALA A 199 13.20 -18.16 -23.36
N ARG A 200 14.23 -17.88 -22.56
CA ARG A 200 14.56 -18.55 -21.31
C ARG A 200 14.78 -17.55 -20.18
N ARG A 201 15.23 -16.33 -20.51
CA ARG A 201 15.47 -15.26 -19.55
C ARG A 201 14.99 -13.92 -20.09
N SER A 202 14.14 -13.24 -19.34
CA SER A 202 13.58 -11.94 -19.72
C SER A 202 13.73 -10.91 -18.60
N LEU A 203 13.90 -9.67 -18.99
CA LEU A 203 13.96 -8.51 -18.12
C LEU A 203 12.79 -7.59 -18.42
N VAL A 204 12.09 -7.13 -17.40
CA VAL A 204 11.13 -6.02 -17.50
C VAL A 204 11.63 -4.91 -16.59
N ILE A 205 11.76 -3.73 -17.18
CA ILE A 205 12.23 -2.49 -16.57
C ILE A 205 11.02 -1.57 -16.53
N CYS A 206 10.58 -1.17 -15.35
CA CYS A 206 9.38 -0.33 -15.17
C CYS A 206 9.59 0.61 -13.99
N LEU A 207 8.64 1.50 -13.72
CA LEU A 207 8.73 2.36 -12.54
C LEU A 207 8.67 1.51 -11.25
N GLU A 208 9.31 1.99 -10.18
CA GLU A 208 9.38 1.23 -8.91
C GLU A 208 7.97 0.90 -8.38
N HIS A 209 7.02 1.82 -8.54
CA HIS A 209 5.64 1.64 -8.10
C HIS A 209 4.83 0.67 -9.01
N GLU A 210 5.30 0.37 -10.22
CA GLU A 210 4.65 -0.54 -11.17
C GLU A 210 5.11 -2.00 -11.04
N LEU A 211 6.15 -2.28 -10.27
CA LEU A 211 6.66 -3.66 -10.09
C LEU A 211 5.56 -4.63 -9.64
N ARG A 212 4.63 -4.17 -8.81
CA ARG A 212 3.46 -4.95 -8.38
C ARG A 212 2.42 -5.10 -9.49
N HIS A 213 2.20 -4.05 -10.27
CA HIS A 213 1.30 -4.06 -11.42
C HIS A 213 1.74 -5.12 -12.42
N TRP A 214 3.02 -5.12 -12.81
CA TRP A 214 3.62 -6.14 -13.68
C TRP A 214 3.55 -7.55 -13.08
N SER A 215 3.90 -7.71 -11.81
CA SER A 215 3.84 -9.01 -11.13
C SER A 215 2.43 -9.59 -11.15
N ARG A 216 1.39 -8.78 -10.91
CA ARG A 216 -0.01 -9.21 -10.99
C ARG A 216 -0.42 -9.55 -12.42
N HIS A 217 0.00 -8.75 -13.41
CA HIS A 217 -0.30 -9.03 -14.81
C HIS A 217 0.35 -10.32 -15.29
N LEU A 218 1.61 -10.56 -14.95
CA LEU A 218 2.27 -11.83 -15.28
C LEU A 218 1.63 -13.00 -14.55
N ALA A 219 1.23 -12.86 -13.28
CA ALA A 219 0.50 -13.92 -12.58
C ALA A 219 -0.86 -14.23 -13.25
N ARG A 220 -1.54 -13.23 -13.80
CA ARG A 220 -2.84 -13.38 -14.48
C ARG A 220 -2.71 -13.92 -15.89
N TRP A 221 -1.78 -13.39 -16.68
CA TRP A 221 -1.67 -13.64 -18.12
C TRP A 221 -0.60 -14.66 -18.48
N ALA A 222 0.34 -14.93 -17.58
CA ALA A 222 1.44 -15.87 -17.76
C ALA A 222 1.77 -16.64 -16.47
N PRO A 223 0.79 -17.31 -15.82
CA PRO A 223 0.94 -17.92 -14.48
C PRO A 223 2.05 -18.98 -14.39
N ALA A 224 2.37 -19.64 -15.51
CA ALA A 224 3.43 -20.65 -15.56
C ALA A 224 4.85 -20.05 -15.52
N LEU A 225 5.00 -18.74 -15.74
CA LEU A 225 6.29 -18.07 -15.67
C LEU A 225 6.64 -17.75 -14.21
N ARG A 226 7.69 -18.39 -13.68
CA ARG A 226 8.40 -17.89 -12.49
C ARG A 226 8.89 -16.45 -12.69
N VAL A 227 8.29 -15.52 -11.96
CA VAL A 227 8.64 -14.09 -11.93
C VAL A 227 9.38 -13.75 -10.63
N LEU A 228 10.42 -12.92 -10.72
CA LEU A 228 11.14 -12.42 -9.56
C LEU A 228 11.27 -10.89 -9.60
N SER A 229 10.75 -10.20 -8.58
CA SER A 229 11.03 -8.77 -8.40
C SER A 229 12.39 -8.55 -7.73
N VAL A 230 13.30 -7.88 -8.43
CA VAL A 230 14.61 -7.48 -7.93
C VAL A 230 14.48 -6.11 -7.24
N ARG A 231 14.36 -6.14 -5.91
CA ARG A 231 14.15 -4.94 -5.06
C ARG A 231 15.15 -4.90 -3.91
N GLY A 232 15.03 -3.90 -3.04
CA GLY A 232 15.80 -3.80 -1.80
C GLY A 232 17.16 -3.14 -1.98
N ASP A 233 17.99 -3.23 -0.94
CA ASP A 233 19.36 -2.74 -1.02
C ASP A 233 20.23 -3.60 -1.97
N ARG A 234 21.43 -3.12 -2.26
CA ARG A 234 22.34 -3.75 -3.23
C ARG A 234 22.66 -5.21 -2.90
N MET A 235 22.84 -5.54 -1.62
CA MET A 235 23.13 -6.91 -1.19
C MET A 235 21.92 -7.82 -1.42
N GLN A 236 20.73 -7.33 -1.06
CA GLN A 236 19.48 -8.04 -1.31
C GLN A 236 19.21 -8.23 -2.82
N ARG A 237 19.54 -7.23 -3.65
CA ARG A 237 19.42 -7.34 -5.12
C ARG A 237 20.40 -8.35 -5.70
N ALA A 238 21.66 -8.37 -5.25
CA ALA A 238 22.63 -9.40 -5.64
C ALA A 238 22.12 -10.82 -5.33
N GLN A 239 21.54 -11.02 -4.14
CA GLN A 239 20.94 -12.30 -3.75
C GLN A 239 19.71 -12.66 -4.61
N ARG A 240 18.96 -11.67 -5.09
CA ARG A 240 17.82 -11.90 -6.00
C ARG A 240 18.31 -12.23 -7.41
N TRP A 241 19.35 -11.56 -7.90
CA TRP A 241 19.95 -11.88 -9.20
C TRP A 241 20.49 -13.31 -9.29
N SER A 242 21.02 -13.86 -8.19
CA SER A 242 21.49 -15.24 -8.15
C SER A 242 20.37 -16.29 -8.16
N GLN A 243 19.11 -15.89 -7.92
CA GLN A 243 17.97 -16.78 -8.04
C GLN A 243 17.54 -16.90 -9.50
N ARG A 244 17.25 -18.13 -9.92
CA ARG A 244 16.71 -18.40 -11.25
C ARG A 244 15.26 -17.98 -11.36
N ALA A 245 14.93 -17.18 -12.37
CA ALA A 245 13.58 -16.84 -12.77
C ALA A 245 13.50 -16.77 -14.29
N HIS A 246 12.28 -16.92 -14.83
CA HIS A 246 12.05 -16.66 -16.25
C HIS A 246 12.04 -15.14 -16.48
N VAL A 247 11.26 -14.41 -15.68
CA VAL A 247 11.11 -12.95 -15.81
C VAL A 247 11.62 -12.24 -14.57
N TYR A 248 12.56 -11.32 -14.75
CA TYR A 248 13.07 -10.42 -13.72
C TYR A 248 12.38 -9.06 -13.85
N LEU A 249 11.78 -8.56 -12.77
CA LEU A 249 11.16 -7.23 -12.71
C LEU A 249 12.04 -6.30 -11.89
N ILE A 250 12.40 -5.14 -12.41
CA ILE A 250 13.27 -4.18 -11.70
C ILE A 250 12.94 -2.73 -12.07
N GLY A 251 13.11 -1.83 -11.11
CA GLY A 251 13.01 -0.38 -11.31
C GLY A 251 14.12 0.17 -12.22
N HIS A 252 13.84 1.20 -13.04
CA HIS A 252 14.84 1.83 -13.92
C HIS A 252 16.12 2.23 -13.16
N GLU A 253 15.97 2.97 -12.05
CA GLU A 253 17.10 3.45 -11.25
C GLU A 253 17.87 2.30 -10.57
N ALA A 254 17.16 1.31 -10.04
CA ALA A 254 17.76 0.16 -9.37
C ALA A 254 18.60 -0.69 -10.33
N LEU A 255 18.12 -0.88 -11.56
CA LEU A 255 18.87 -1.57 -12.60
C LEU A 255 20.12 -0.79 -13.00
N ALA A 256 19.99 0.52 -13.19
CA ALA A 256 21.13 1.36 -13.52
C ALA A 256 22.18 1.33 -12.40
N ASP A 257 21.79 1.42 -11.13
CA ASP A 257 22.70 1.24 -9.97
C ASP A 257 23.39 -0.13 -10.02
N ASP A 258 22.64 -1.21 -10.30
CA ASP A 258 23.18 -2.56 -10.35
C ASP A 258 24.21 -2.76 -11.47
N ILE A 259 23.98 -2.15 -12.64
CA ILE A 259 24.90 -2.21 -13.78
C ILE A 259 26.12 -1.32 -13.56
N LEU A 260 25.94 -0.11 -13.01
CA LEU A 260 27.03 0.85 -12.82
C LEU A 260 27.98 0.45 -11.69
N HIS A 261 27.45 -0.21 -10.66
CA HIS A 261 28.22 -0.65 -9.49
C HIS A 261 28.62 -2.13 -9.51
N GLY A 262 28.30 -2.86 -10.56
CA GLY A 262 28.68 -4.27 -10.72
C GLY A 262 27.98 -5.20 -9.73
N THR A 263 26.76 -4.87 -9.31
CA THR A 263 25.88 -5.81 -8.59
C THR A 263 25.44 -6.95 -9.51
N LEU A 264 25.30 -6.64 -10.81
CA LEU A 264 25.00 -7.59 -11.86
C LEU A 264 26.22 -7.72 -12.77
N ASP A 265 26.77 -8.92 -12.85
CA ASP A 265 27.98 -9.17 -13.64
C ASP A 265 27.71 -8.98 -15.15
N PRO A 266 28.70 -8.55 -15.94
CA PRO A 266 28.52 -8.34 -17.38
C PRO A 266 28.03 -9.58 -18.14
N GLU A 267 28.38 -10.77 -17.66
CA GLU A 267 27.92 -12.04 -18.21
C GLU A 267 26.41 -12.24 -17.99
N ASP A 268 25.90 -11.82 -16.84
CA ASP A 268 24.49 -11.88 -16.44
C ASP A 268 23.62 -10.74 -17.02
N LEU A 269 24.21 -9.84 -17.82
CA LEU A 269 23.48 -8.85 -18.62
C LEU A 269 22.89 -9.44 -19.92
N ALA A 270 23.05 -10.75 -20.16
CA ALA A 270 22.45 -11.45 -21.28
C ALA A 270 20.99 -11.86 -20.98
N PHE A 271 20.05 -11.34 -21.76
CA PHE A 271 18.64 -11.68 -21.73
C PHE A 271 18.17 -12.06 -23.13
N ASP A 272 17.14 -12.88 -23.27
CA ASP A 272 16.52 -13.11 -24.59
C ASP A 272 15.61 -11.95 -24.96
N ILE A 273 14.96 -11.35 -23.94
CA ILE A 273 13.98 -10.27 -24.07
C ILE A 273 14.25 -9.22 -22.99
N ALA A 274 14.32 -7.95 -23.38
CA ALA A 274 14.26 -6.81 -22.47
C ALA A 274 13.06 -5.93 -22.81
N VAL A 275 12.22 -5.64 -21.83
CA VAL A 275 11.05 -4.77 -21.96
C VAL A 275 11.30 -3.51 -21.14
N MET A 276 11.16 -2.34 -21.76
CA MET A 276 11.16 -1.05 -21.11
C MET A 276 9.73 -0.53 -21.08
N ASP A 277 9.12 -0.46 -19.90
CA ASP A 277 7.87 0.25 -19.68
C ASP A 277 8.14 1.74 -19.42
N ASP A 278 7.13 2.56 -19.71
CA ASP A 278 7.21 4.04 -19.67
C ASP A 278 8.44 4.60 -20.39
N ALA A 279 8.66 4.12 -21.61
CA ALA A 279 9.91 4.37 -22.33
C ALA A 279 10.18 5.85 -22.65
N LEU A 280 9.17 6.72 -22.59
CA LEU A 280 9.33 8.17 -22.77
C LEU A 280 10.26 8.78 -21.70
N LEU A 281 10.26 8.22 -20.49
CA LEU A 281 11.15 8.65 -19.40
C LEU A 281 12.64 8.44 -19.70
N LEU A 282 12.97 7.64 -20.72
CA LEU A 282 14.36 7.47 -21.14
C LEU A 282 15.01 8.80 -21.54
N ALA A 283 14.24 9.74 -22.09
CA ALA A 283 14.76 11.07 -22.47
C ALA A 283 15.22 11.87 -21.24
N ASP A 284 14.51 11.73 -20.11
CA ASP A 284 14.78 12.46 -18.88
C ASP A 284 15.92 11.86 -18.04
N PHE A 285 16.27 10.59 -18.28
CA PHE A 285 17.32 9.96 -17.50
C PHE A 285 18.71 10.57 -17.79
N PRO A 286 19.54 10.72 -16.74
CA PRO A 286 20.93 11.13 -16.90
C PRO A 286 21.71 10.20 -17.85
N GLU A 287 22.68 10.75 -18.57
CA GLU A 287 23.49 10.00 -19.53
C GLU A 287 24.16 8.72 -18.97
N PRO A 288 24.68 8.67 -17.72
CA PRO A 288 25.19 7.43 -17.13
C PRO A 288 24.12 6.34 -16.98
N VAL A 289 22.88 6.71 -16.67
CA VAL A 289 21.75 5.78 -16.53
C VAL A 289 21.39 5.20 -17.89
N ARG A 290 21.24 6.04 -18.92
CA ARG A 290 21.00 5.58 -20.30
C ARG A 290 22.10 4.65 -20.80
N THR A 291 23.36 5.03 -20.58
CA THR A 291 24.52 4.23 -20.99
C THR A 291 24.62 2.91 -20.23
N ALA A 292 24.04 2.81 -19.03
CA ALA A 292 23.94 1.54 -18.32
C ALA A 292 23.03 0.57 -19.07
N PHE A 293 21.87 1.03 -19.55
CA PHE A 293 20.95 0.20 -20.33
C PHE A 293 21.53 -0.24 -21.69
N ASP A 294 22.42 0.55 -22.28
CA ASP A 294 23.15 0.16 -23.51
C ASP A 294 23.99 -1.12 -23.31
N ARG A 295 24.40 -1.43 -22.07
CA ARG A 295 25.20 -2.63 -21.75
C ARG A 295 24.37 -3.92 -21.71
N LEU A 296 23.04 -3.82 -21.67
CA LEU A 296 22.18 -4.99 -21.74
C LEU A 296 22.39 -5.70 -23.07
N ARG A 297 22.52 -7.02 -23.04
CA ARG A 297 22.62 -7.86 -24.24
C ARG A 297 21.31 -8.60 -24.39
N ALA A 298 20.40 -8.05 -25.18
CA ALA A 298 19.11 -8.67 -25.47
C ALA A 298 18.85 -8.76 -26.97
N ARG A 299 18.44 -9.95 -27.44
CA ARG A 299 18.05 -10.18 -28.83
C ARG A 299 16.75 -9.47 -29.16
N ARG A 300 15.77 -9.56 -28.26
CA ARG A 300 14.49 -8.84 -28.37
C ARG A 300 14.46 -7.69 -27.39
N ARG A 301 14.11 -6.50 -27.87
CA ARG A 301 13.96 -5.30 -27.04
C ARG A 301 12.68 -4.59 -27.40
N TRP A 302 11.81 -4.46 -26.41
CA TRP A 302 10.52 -3.83 -26.58
C TRP A 302 10.44 -2.60 -25.69
N ALA A 303 9.87 -1.53 -26.22
CA ALA A 303 9.51 -0.35 -25.47
C ALA A 303 8.00 -0.22 -25.45
N LEU A 304 7.43 0.09 -24.30
CA LEU A 304 6.02 0.42 -24.14
C LEU A 304 5.94 1.90 -23.75
N ALA A 305 5.00 2.64 -24.34
CA ALA A 305 4.79 4.05 -24.04
C ALA A 305 3.30 4.41 -24.05
N GLY A 306 2.90 5.36 -23.21
CA GLY A 306 1.55 5.94 -23.18
C GLY A 306 1.20 6.77 -24.41
N SER A 307 2.19 7.37 -25.05
CA SER A 307 2.00 8.22 -26.21
C SER A 307 3.10 7.99 -27.25
N ARG A 308 2.98 8.66 -28.39
CA ARG A 308 4.02 8.65 -29.43
C ARG A 308 5.11 9.65 -29.01
N PRO A 309 6.41 9.34 -29.23
CA PRO A 309 7.48 10.31 -29.04
C PRO A 309 7.27 11.55 -29.91
N GLU A 310 7.34 12.73 -29.32
CA GLU A 310 7.15 14.03 -29.97
C GLU A 310 8.49 14.63 -30.38
N ASP A 311 9.48 14.58 -29.48
CA ASP A 311 10.75 15.27 -29.65
C ASP A 311 11.90 14.36 -30.09
N PRO A 312 12.89 14.88 -30.85
CA PRO A 312 14.03 14.08 -31.32
C PRO A 312 14.81 13.36 -30.20
N GLU A 313 14.84 13.94 -28.99
CA GLU A 313 15.52 13.36 -27.83
C GLU A 313 14.82 12.08 -27.35
N GLU A 314 13.49 12.07 -27.31
CA GLU A 314 12.69 10.88 -26.97
C GLU A 314 12.88 9.78 -28.03
N TRP A 315 12.82 10.17 -29.31
CA TRP A 315 13.10 9.26 -30.41
C TRP A 315 14.51 8.66 -30.30
N GLU A 316 15.53 9.47 -30.01
CA GLU A 316 16.91 8.99 -29.84
C GLU A 316 17.00 8.03 -28.65
N ALA A 317 16.47 8.41 -27.50
CA ALA A 317 16.58 7.62 -26.27
C ALA A 317 15.89 6.26 -26.40
N ILE A 318 14.64 6.25 -26.89
CA ILE A 318 13.85 5.03 -27.04
C ILE A 318 14.46 4.10 -28.09
N PHE A 319 14.80 4.60 -29.28
CA PHE A 319 15.34 3.73 -30.34
C PHE A 319 16.78 3.31 -30.09
N THR A 320 17.53 4.06 -29.28
CA THR A 320 18.83 3.58 -28.78
C THR A 320 18.65 2.33 -27.93
N PHE A 321 17.66 2.33 -27.02
CA PHE A 321 17.32 1.14 -26.25
C PHE A 321 16.78 0.02 -27.15
N VAL A 322 15.74 0.27 -27.94
CA VAL A 322 15.00 -0.73 -28.74
C VAL A 322 15.88 -1.40 -29.79
N LEU A 323 16.78 -0.68 -30.45
CA LEU A 323 17.68 -1.28 -31.45
C LEU A 323 18.98 -1.83 -30.84
N GLY A 324 19.34 -1.40 -29.63
CA GLY A 324 20.65 -1.70 -29.04
C GLY A 324 21.83 -1.20 -29.88
N ASN A 325 21.60 -0.24 -30.78
CA ASN A 325 22.61 0.27 -31.71
C ASN A 325 22.53 1.79 -31.84
N ARG A 326 23.24 2.47 -30.93
CA ARG A 326 23.30 3.92 -30.85
C ARG A 326 23.85 4.58 -32.13
N THR A 327 24.71 3.89 -32.87
CA THR A 327 25.30 4.41 -34.12
C THR A 327 24.26 4.53 -35.23
N GLN A 328 23.37 3.53 -35.35
CA GLN A 328 22.28 3.56 -36.32
C GLN A 328 21.32 4.71 -36.01
N VAL A 329 21.00 4.91 -34.74
CA VAL A 329 20.08 5.97 -34.28
C VAL A 329 20.65 7.35 -34.53
N ARG A 330 21.92 7.58 -34.18
CA ARG A 330 22.60 8.87 -34.46
C ARG A 330 22.66 9.21 -35.94
N ARG A 331 22.76 8.20 -36.82
CA ARG A 331 22.71 8.41 -38.27
C ARG A 331 21.32 8.88 -38.72
N ALA A 332 20.26 8.25 -38.21
CA ALA A 332 18.88 8.66 -38.50
C ALA A 332 18.58 10.07 -37.96
N LEU A 333 19.11 10.40 -36.78
CA LEU A 333 18.99 11.71 -36.15
C LEU A 333 19.67 12.80 -37.01
N ALA A 334 20.91 12.54 -37.45
CA ALA A 334 21.64 13.46 -38.33
C ALA A 334 20.95 13.69 -39.69
N ALA A 335 20.16 12.71 -40.16
CA ALA A 335 19.35 12.84 -41.36
C ALA A 335 18.03 13.60 -41.13
N GLY A 336 17.62 13.85 -39.88
CA GLY A 336 16.34 14.49 -39.54
C GLY A 336 15.11 13.63 -39.87
N GLU A 337 15.28 12.33 -40.15
CA GLU A 337 14.22 11.43 -40.59
C GLU A 337 13.84 10.38 -39.52
N MET A 338 14.02 10.65 -38.22
CA MET A 338 13.82 9.67 -37.12
C MET A 338 12.48 8.94 -37.20
N ALA A 339 11.37 9.69 -37.30
CA ALA A 339 10.03 9.10 -37.36
C ALA A 339 9.88 8.14 -38.54
N LYS A 340 10.31 8.57 -39.73
CA LYS A 340 10.23 7.76 -40.96
C LYS A 340 11.19 6.56 -40.93
N ALA A 341 12.37 6.72 -40.34
CA ALA A 341 13.38 5.67 -40.22
C ALA A 341 12.93 4.53 -39.32
N PHE A 342 12.11 4.82 -38.31
CA PHE A 342 11.72 3.87 -37.28
C PHE A 342 10.24 3.50 -37.27
N GLU A 343 9.43 4.05 -38.18
CA GLU A 343 8.03 3.66 -38.40
C GLU A 343 7.83 2.14 -38.51
N PRO A 344 8.71 1.33 -39.17
CA PRO A 344 8.55 -0.13 -39.22
C PRO A 344 8.62 -0.83 -37.85
N SER A 345 9.31 -0.20 -36.89
CA SER A 345 9.49 -0.67 -35.51
C SER A 345 8.60 0.10 -34.53
N LEU A 346 7.53 0.73 -35.01
CA LEU A 346 6.54 1.45 -34.20
C LEU A 346 5.14 0.88 -34.47
N LEU A 347 4.46 0.46 -33.41
CA LEU A 347 3.02 0.21 -33.42
C LEU A 347 2.34 1.28 -32.56
N ARG A 348 1.46 2.07 -33.20
CA ARG A 348 0.77 3.19 -32.57
C ARG A 348 -0.71 3.17 -32.94
N ARG A 349 -1.58 3.01 -31.94
CA ARG A 349 -3.03 3.10 -32.09
C ARG A 349 -3.65 4.00 -31.03
N THR A 350 -4.45 4.96 -31.48
CA THR A 350 -5.14 5.91 -30.61
C THR A 350 -6.42 5.32 -30.05
N ARG A 351 -6.91 5.90 -28.96
CA ARG A 351 -8.20 5.53 -28.37
C ARG A 351 -9.36 5.74 -29.35
N ALA A 352 -9.28 6.78 -30.18
CA ALA A 352 -10.25 7.06 -31.23
C ALA A 352 -10.25 5.97 -32.32
N GLN A 353 -9.08 5.42 -32.68
CA GLN A 353 -8.99 4.31 -33.63
C GLN A 353 -9.55 3.00 -33.06
N LEU A 354 -9.52 2.84 -31.73
CA LEU A 354 -9.96 1.63 -31.03
C LEU A 354 -11.36 1.74 -30.43
N GLU A 355 -12.05 2.87 -30.57
CA GLU A 355 -13.29 3.20 -29.85
C GLU A 355 -14.35 2.09 -29.92
N ALA A 356 -14.57 1.53 -31.11
CA ALA A 356 -15.54 0.45 -31.33
C ALA A 356 -15.17 -0.89 -30.66
N GLN A 357 -13.91 -1.09 -30.29
CA GLN A 357 -13.40 -2.31 -29.65
C GLN A 357 -13.14 -2.14 -28.14
N LEU A 358 -13.20 -0.90 -27.65
CA LEU A 358 -12.97 -0.61 -26.23
C LEU A 358 -14.22 -0.98 -25.41
N PRO A 359 -14.03 -1.49 -24.18
CA PRO A 359 -15.13 -1.75 -23.29
C PRO A 359 -15.75 -0.41 -22.86
N ALA A 360 -17.04 -0.41 -22.51
CA ALA A 360 -17.64 0.76 -21.87
C ALA A 360 -16.89 1.15 -20.59
N ARG A 361 -16.38 0.17 -19.82
CA ARG A 361 -15.62 0.39 -18.59
C ARG A 361 -14.42 -0.54 -18.52
N SER A 362 -13.23 -0.02 -18.26
CA SER A 362 -12.03 -0.78 -17.89
C SER A 362 -11.49 -0.29 -16.56
N VAL A 363 -11.21 -1.21 -15.63
CA VAL A 363 -10.65 -0.87 -14.31
C VAL A 363 -9.24 -1.42 -14.21
N SER A 364 -8.31 -0.56 -13.80
CA SER A 364 -6.91 -0.92 -13.54
C SER A 364 -6.55 -0.53 -12.12
N GLN A 365 -6.19 -1.51 -11.29
CA GLN A 365 -5.70 -1.28 -9.94
C GLN A 365 -4.18 -1.10 -9.94
N ALA A 366 -3.72 0.02 -9.39
CA ALA A 366 -2.31 0.33 -9.17
C ALA A 366 -1.98 0.19 -7.67
N TRP A 367 -1.16 -0.81 -7.35
CA TRP A 367 -0.75 -1.12 -5.96
C TRP A 367 0.61 -0.51 -5.66
N ILE A 368 0.60 0.61 -4.95
CA ILE A 368 1.76 1.45 -4.69
C ILE A 368 2.43 1.05 -3.39
N ALA A 369 3.74 0.78 -3.45
CA ALA A 369 4.56 0.58 -2.26
C ALA A 369 5.00 1.94 -1.72
N LEU A 370 4.81 2.16 -0.41
CA LEU A 370 5.31 3.37 0.24
C LEU A 370 6.85 3.38 0.29
N THR A 371 7.45 4.57 0.18
CA THR A 371 8.89 4.71 0.45
C THR A 371 9.17 4.58 1.95
N ARG A 372 10.44 4.35 2.33
CA ARG A 372 10.81 4.18 3.75
C ARG A 372 10.40 5.40 4.59
N GLU A 373 10.51 6.60 4.03
CA GLU A 373 10.13 7.86 4.67
C GLU A 373 8.61 7.98 4.83
N ASP A 374 7.86 7.56 3.81
CA ASP A 374 6.39 7.59 3.83
C ASP A 374 5.84 6.55 4.82
N VAL A 375 6.46 5.36 4.92
CA VAL A 375 6.13 4.34 5.93
C VAL A 375 6.26 4.90 7.34
N SER A 376 7.37 5.56 7.67
CA SER A 376 7.57 6.13 9.00
C SER A 376 6.53 7.20 9.35
N ALA A 377 6.15 8.06 8.40
CA ALA A 377 5.11 9.07 8.62
C ALA A 377 3.71 8.45 8.81
N TYR A 378 3.43 7.41 8.04
CA TYR A 378 2.19 6.66 8.11
C TYR A 378 2.06 5.93 9.45
N ASP A 379 3.13 5.27 9.91
CA ASP A 379 3.14 4.52 11.18
C ASP A 379 2.89 5.42 12.40
N GLU A 380 3.44 6.65 12.40
CA GLU A 380 3.15 7.66 13.41
C GLU A 380 1.65 8.00 13.46
N SER A 381 1.05 8.26 12.29
CA SER A 381 -0.39 8.58 12.18
C SER A 381 -1.26 7.37 12.56
N LEU A 382 -0.84 6.16 12.18
CA LEU A 382 -1.52 4.91 12.52
C LEU A 382 -1.54 4.66 14.03
N ALA A 383 -0.43 4.93 14.72
CA ALA A 383 -0.35 4.78 16.17
C ALA A 383 -1.30 5.75 16.91
N GLU A 384 -1.37 7.01 16.46
CA GLU A 384 -2.28 8.02 17.02
C GLU A 384 -3.76 7.63 16.83
N GLU A 385 -4.15 7.20 15.63
CA GLU A 385 -5.53 6.79 15.36
C GLU A 385 -5.90 5.49 16.09
N ARG A 386 -4.97 4.53 16.20
CA ARG A 386 -5.18 3.33 17.03
C ARG A 386 -5.46 3.68 18.48
N HIS A 387 -4.68 4.60 19.04
CA HIS A 387 -4.90 5.05 20.41
C HIS A 387 -6.28 5.69 20.58
N ARG A 388 -6.67 6.59 19.66
CA ARG A 388 -8.00 7.22 19.68
C ARG A 388 -9.13 6.18 19.58
N LEU A 389 -9.05 5.25 18.63
CA LEU A 389 -10.07 4.22 18.43
C LEU A 389 -10.16 3.26 19.63
N SER A 390 -9.03 2.95 20.28
CA SER A 390 -9.02 2.13 21.50
C SER A 390 -9.77 2.78 22.67
N GLN A 391 -9.76 4.11 22.76
CA GLN A 391 -10.52 4.84 23.79
C GLN A 391 -12.03 4.83 23.52
N LEU A 392 -12.44 4.81 22.24
CA LEU A 392 -13.84 4.72 21.84
C LEU A 392 -14.39 3.30 22.06
N GLY A 393 -13.59 2.27 21.78
CA GLY A 393 -13.97 0.88 21.98
C GLY A 393 -15.24 0.51 21.19
N ASP A 394 -16.17 -0.17 21.87
CA ASP A 394 -17.48 -0.54 21.34
C ASP A 394 -18.41 0.65 21.03
N GLY A 395 -18.08 1.84 21.53
CA GLY A 395 -18.81 3.08 21.27
C GLY A 395 -18.45 3.77 19.95
N ALA A 396 -17.49 3.25 19.17
CA ALA A 396 -17.10 3.84 17.90
C ALA A 396 -18.25 3.77 16.87
N ALA A 397 -18.70 4.93 16.37
CA ALA A 397 -19.70 4.99 15.32
C ALA A 397 -19.07 4.70 13.94
N GLN A 398 -19.88 4.30 12.95
CA GLN A 398 -19.39 4.08 11.59
C GLN A 398 -18.71 5.33 10.99
N ASP A 399 -19.21 6.51 11.33
CA ASP A 399 -18.63 7.78 10.89
C ASP A 399 -17.23 8.02 11.50
N ASP A 400 -16.98 7.59 12.74
CA ASP A 400 -15.66 7.68 13.36
C ASP A 400 -14.65 6.77 12.64
N LEU A 401 -15.08 5.57 12.27
CA LEU A 401 -14.24 4.57 11.58
C LEU A 401 -13.90 5.04 10.17
N THR A 402 -14.89 5.47 9.40
CA THR A 402 -14.68 5.97 8.03
C THR A 402 -13.81 7.23 8.02
N ALA A 403 -14.02 8.16 8.96
CA ALA A 403 -13.16 9.33 9.10
C ALA A 403 -11.70 8.96 9.46
N SER A 404 -11.50 7.95 10.30
CA SER A 404 -10.16 7.46 10.67
C SER A 404 -9.47 6.78 9.49
N TYR A 405 -10.20 5.96 8.73
CA TYR A 405 -9.72 5.37 7.48
C TYR A 405 -9.26 6.45 6.50
N GLN A 406 -10.08 7.49 6.28
CA GLN A 406 -9.76 8.57 5.37
C GLN A 406 -8.48 9.32 5.77
N ARG A 407 -8.32 9.67 7.06
CA ARG A 407 -7.11 10.34 7.56
C ARG A 407 -5.85 9.50 7.33
N LEU A 408 -5.94 8.18 7.59
CA LEU A 408 -4.83 7.27 7.37
C LEU A 408 -4.51 7.07 5.89
N ALA A 409 -5.54 6.97 5.03
CA ALA A 409 -5.34 6.90 3.59
C ALA A 409 -4.66 8.16 3.03
N ASP A 410 -4.98 9.36 3.54
CA ASP A 410 -4.25 10.60 3.17
C ASP A 410 -2.80 10.60 3.61
N ALA A 411 -2.54 10.16 4.85
CA ALA A 411 -1.20 10.08 5.38
C ALA A 411 -0.31 9.19 4.50
N ALA A 412 -0.84 8.06 4.02
CA ALA A 412 -0.18 7.18 3.08
C ALA A 412 -0.02 7.79 1.67
N ALA A 413 -1.04 8.49 1.18
CA ALA A 413 -1.07 8.93 -0.22
C ALA A 413 -0.14 10.12 -0.53
N LEU A 414 -0.03 11.07 0.39
CA LEU A 414 0.59 12.38 0.11
C LEU A 414 2.02 12.51 0.63
N GLY A 415 2.48 11.63 1.53
CA GLY A 415 3.81 11.69 2.13
C GLY A 415 4.04 12.92 3.03
N ARG A 416 5.29 13.13 3.51
CA ARG A 416 5.64 14.27 4.41
C ARG A 416 5.68 15.62 3.68
N ALA A 417 5.50 16.70 4.45
CA ALA A 417 5.54 18.08 3.93
C ALA A 417 6.84 18.36 3.16
N GLY A 418 6.72 18.88 1.93
CA GLY A 418 7.85 19.25 1.06
C GLY A 418 8.25 18.21 0.01
N ARG A 419 7.67 17.00 0.02
CA ARG A 419 7.86 15.97 -1.02
C ARG A 419 6.51 15.37 -1.41
N LEU A 420 6.39 14.87 -2.64
CA LEU A 420 5.26 14.04 -3.05
C LEU A 420 5.44 12.62 -2.51
N GLY A 421 4.38 12.05 -1.95
CA GLY A 421 4.33 10.63 -1.59
C GLY A 421 4.33 9.74 -2.83
N ALA A 422 4.69 8.46 -2.67
CA ALA A 422 4.76 7.51 -3.77
C ALA A 422 3.46 7.41 -4.59
N LYS A 423 2.28 7.48 -3.93
CA LYS A 423 0.98 7.42 -4.61
C LYS A 423 0.72 8.65 -5.47
N ALA A 424 1.06 9.84 -4.96
CA ALA A 424 0.91 11.10 -5.70
C ALA A 424 1.86 11.16 -6.90
N GLN A 425 3.10 10.68 -6.76
CA GLN A 425 4.04 10.59 -7.88
C GLN A 425 3.50 9.67 -8.98
N ALA A 426 2.97 8.51 -8.64
CA ALA A 426 2.40 7.59 -9.62
C ALA A 426 1.21 8.19 -10.40
N VAL A 427 0.42 9.07 -9.77
CA VAL A 427 -0.63 9.83 -10.48
C VAL A 427 -0.04 10.88 -11.42
N VAL A 428 1.03 11.57 -11.04
CA VAL A 428 1.75 12.51 -11.91
C VAL A 428 2.29 11.80 -13.15
N ASP A 429 2.91 10.63 -12.96
CA ASP A 429 3.51 9.85 -14.05
C ASP A 429 2.43 9.40 -15.05
N LEU A 430 1.29 8.87 -14.57
CA LEU A 430 0.16 8.51 -15.41
C LEU A 430 -0.46 9.72 -16.14
N LEU A 431 -0.54 10.88 -15.49
CA LEU A 431 -1.08 12.08 -16.11
C LEU A 431 -0.15 12.66 -17.18
N ALA A 432 1.17 12.54 -17.02
CA ALA A 432 2.11 12.91 -18.08
C ALA A 432 1.81 12.15 -19.37
N ASP A 433 1.60 10.84 -19.28
CA ASP A 433 1.21 10.00 -20.42
C ASP A 433 -0.14 10.37 -21.03
N ILE A 434 -1.15 10.61 -20.19
CA ILE A 434 -2.50 10.98 -20.65
C ILE A 434 -2.50 12.34 -21.36
N THR A 435 -1.77 13.32 -20.80
CA THR A 435 -1.67 14.67 -21.35
C THR A 435 -0.85 14.71 -22.62
N ALA A 436 0.26 13.96 -22.70
CA ALA A 436 1.04 13.78 -23.92
C ALA A 436 0.24 13.10 -25.03
N ALA A 437 -0.69 12.21 -24.69
CA ALA A 437 -1.64 11.65 -25.66
C ALA A 437 -2.78 12.62 -26.07
N GLY A 438 -2.80 13.84 -25.51
CA GLY A 438 -3.77 14.89 -25.83
C GLY A 438 -5.14 14.74 -25.16
N HIS A 439 -5.24 13.90 -24.12
CA HIS A 439 -6.51 13.62 -23.46
C HIS A 439 -6.70 14.43 -22.17
N LYS A 440 -7.95 14.49 -21.71
CA LYS A 440 -8.34 15.05 -20.41
C LYS A 440 -8.58 13.91 -19.42
N ALA A 441 -8.40 14.17 -18.12
CA ALA A 441 -8.65 13.21 -17.04
C ALA A 441 -9.37 13.86 -15.86
N ILE A 442 -10.18 13.06 -15.17
CA ILE A 442 -10.75 13.39 -13.86
C ILE A 442 -9.90 12.71 -12.79
N VAL A 443 -9.44 13.48 -11.81
CA VAL A 443 -8.77 12.96 -10.61
C VAL A 443 -9.73 13.12 -9.44
N VAL A 444 -10.19 11.98 -8.94
CA VAL A 444 -11.04 11.90 -7.76
C VAL A 444 -10.18 11.95 -6.51
N THR A 445 -10.39 12.99 -5.72
CA THR A 445 -9.76 13.21 -4.42
C THR A 445 -10.83 13.33 -3.35
N ARG A 446 -10.43 13.28 -2.08
CA ARG A 446 -11.32 13.65 -0.98
C ARG A 446 -11.54 15.18 -0.94
N PRO A 447 -12.72 15.64 -0.48
CA PRO A 447 -13.10 17.05 -0.52
C PRO A 447 -12.20 17.91 0.37
N GLU A 448 -12.07 19.18 -0.02
CA GLU A 448 -11.49 20.33 0.69
C GLU A 448 -10.49 20.04 1.82
N GLY A 449 -9.20 20.34 1.58
CA GLY A 449 -8.19 20.29 2.63
C GLY A 449 -6.75 20.30 2.11
N ARG A 450 -5.80 20.19 3.04
CA ARG A 450 -4.36 20.20 2.74
C ARG A 450 -3.95 19.13 1.71
N GLY A 451 -4.67 18.02 1.63
CA GLY A 451 -4.37 16.94 0.69
C GLY A 451 -4.67 17.33 -0.76
N GLN A 452 -5.88 17.85 -1.02
CA GLN A 452 -6.28 18.36 -2.32
C GLN A 452 -5.37 19.50 -2.78
N GLU A 453 -5.02 20.43 -1.88
CA GLU A 453 -4.11 21.54 -2.20
C GLU A 453 -2.73 21.07 -2.63
N ARG A 454 -2.15 20.10 -1.89
CA ARG A 454 -0.84 19.53 -2.22
C ARG A 454 -0.87 18.81 -3.56
N LEU A 455 -1.91 18.02 -3.82
CA LEU A 455 -2.06 17.33 -5.09
C LEU A 455 -2.26 18.34 -6.23
N ARG A 456 -3.10 19.37 -6.04
CA ARG A 456 -3.28 20.46 -7.01
C ARG A 456 -1.94 21.11 -7.38
N THR A 457 -1.08 21.41 -6.41
CA THR A 457 0.24 21.99 -6.68
C THR A 457 1.12 21.06 -7.52
N ALA A 458 1.07 19.75 -7.28
CA ALA A 458 1.82 18.77 -8.08
C ALA A 458 1.30 18.65 -9.52
N LEU A 459 -0.01 18.82 -9.69
CA LEU A 459 -0.67 18.66 -10.98
C LEU A 459 -0.74 19.96 -11.81
N ASP A 460 -0.38 21.10 -11.22
CA ASP A 460 -0.40 22.43 -11.86
C ASP A 460 0.20 22.48 -13.27
N PRO A 461 1.33 21.78 -13.57
CA PRO A 461 1.90 21.72 -14.92
C PRO A 461 0.95 21.18 -16.01
N PHE A 462 -0.04 20.37 -15.65
CA PHE A 462 -1.00 19.78 -16.59
C PHE A 462 -2.24 20.66 -16.83
N GLY A 463 -2.32 21.84 -16.19
CA GLY A 463 -3.49 22.71 -16.24
C GLY A 463 -4.68 22.10 -15.49
N VAL A 464 -4.77 22.44 -14.19
CA VAL A 464 -5.76 21.87 -13.27
C VAL A 464 -6.91 22.82 -13.03
N VAL A 465 -8.13 22.30 -13.11
CA VAL A 465 -9.35 22.95 -12.60
C VAL A 465 -9.81 22.18 -11.36
N VAL A 466 -10.02 22.88 -10.25
CA VAL A 466 -10.54 22.29 -9.02
C VAL A 466 -12.00 22.67 -8.87
N LEU A 467 -12.87 21.66 -8.77
CA LEU A 467 -14.27 21.88 -8.43
C LEU A 467 -14.42 21.90 -6.90
N SER A 468 -15.01 22.97 -6.37
CA SER A 468 -15.25 23.11 -4.92
C SER A 468 -16.69 22.76 -4.58
N ALA A 469 -16.88 22.06 -3.47
CA ALA A 469 -18.19 21.69 -2.96
C ALA A 469 -19.04 22.92 -2.56
N GLN A 470 -18.39 24.06 -2.28
CA GLN A 470 -19.01 25.33 -1.90
C GLN A 470 -19.70 26.05 -3.08
N ARG A 471 -19.36 25.70 -4.33
CA ARG A 471 -19.98 26.27 -5.53
C ARG A 471 -21.35 25.66 -5.80
N ASP A 472 -22.25 26.43 -6.41
CA ASP A 472 -23.55 25.91 -6.81
C ASP A 472 -23.48 25.10 -8.14
N GLU A 473 -24.57 24.44 -8.50
CA GLU A 473 -24.61 23.57 -9.70
C GLU A 473 -24.41 24.36 -11.01
N ALA A 474 -24.81 25.63 -11.06
CA ALA A 474 -24.62 26.46 -12.25
C ALA A 474 -23.15 26.88 -12.39
N GLU A 475 -22.53 27.33 -11.30
CA GLU A 475 -21.11 27.68 -11.25
C GLU A 475 -20.20 26.47 -11.58
N LEU A 476 -20.52 25.29 -11.03
CA LEU A 476 -19.80 24.05 -11.35
C LEU A 476 -19.93 23.67 -12.82
N GLY A 477 -21.11 23.85 -13.41
CA GLY A 477 -21.34 23.63 -14.84
C GLY A 477 -20.50 24.57 -15.72
N GLU A 478 -20.41 25.85 -15.35
CA GLU A 478 -19.56 26.84 -16.05
C GLU A 478 -18.07 26.49 -15.96
N ASP A 479 -17.59 26.02 -14.79
CA ASP A 479 -16.22 25.57 -14.62
C ASP A 479 -15.90 24.37 -15.53
N VAL A 480 -16.81 23.39 -15.57
CA VAL A 480 -16.67 22.20 -16.44
C VAL A 480 -16.69 22.59 -17.91
N GLU A 481 -17.60 23.46 -18.34
CA GLU A 481 -17.65 23.91 -19.72
C GLU A 481 -16.37 24.65 -20.12
N THR A 482 -15.89 25.55 -19.25
CA THR A 482 -14.61 26.25 -19.45
C THR A 482 -13.45 25.26 -19.53
N PHE A 483 -13.46 24.23 -18.69
CA PHE A 483 -12.49 23.15 -18.71
C PHE A 483 -12.50 22.38 -20.03
N LEU A 484 -13.67 22.01 -20.53
CA LEU A 484 -13.79 21.27 -21.79
C LEU A 484 -13.34 22.12 -23.00
N GLN A 485 -13.64 23.42 -23.00
CA GLN A 485 -13.30 24.33 -24.11
C GLN A 485 -11.82 24.70 -24.18
N ARG A 486 -11.08 24.69 -23.06
CA ARG A 486 -9.66 25.06 -23.04
C ARG A 486 -8.75 23.87 -23.35
N PRO A 487 -7.96 23.90 -24.45
CA PRO A 487 -7.08 22.79 -24.80
C PRO A 487 -5.92 22.59 -23.82
N SER A 488 -5.44 23.65 -23.17
CA SER A 488 -4.28 23.61 -22.26
C SER A 488 -4.60 23.12 -20.85
N TRP A 489 -5.85 22.77 -20.56
CA TRP A 489 -6.28 22.25 -19.26
C TRP A 489 -6.63 20.78 -19.40
N HIS A 490 -5.88 19.90 -18.74
CA HIS A 490 -6.05 18.47 -18.90
C HIS A 490 -6.66 17.79 -17.68
N VAL A 491 -6.58 18.41 -16.50
CA VAL A 491 -6.96 17.76 -15.24
C VAL A 491 -8.13 18.46 -14.58
N LEU A 492 -9.18 17.70 -14.30
CA LEU A 492 -10.29 18.11 -13.44
C LEU A 492 -10.13 17.41 -12.07
N LEU A 493 -9.94 18.18 -11.01
CA LEU A 493 -9.74 17.67 -9.65
C LEU A 493 -10.98 17.93 -8.80
N ALA A 494 -11.61 16.88 -8.29
CA ALA A 494 -12.85 16.99 -7.54
C ALA A 494 -13.10 15.74 -6.67
N ASP A 495 -14.00 15.84 -5.70
CA ASP A 495 -14.61 14.68 -5.05
C ASP A 495 -15.81 14.14 -5.85
N LEU A 496 -16.23 12.90 -5.54
CA LEU A 496 -17.33 12.25 -6.27
C LEU A 496 -18.65 13.01 -6.15
N GLU A 497 -18.97 13.56 -4.98
CA GLU A 497 -20.25 14.26 -4.76
C GLU A 497 -20.30 15.58 -5.53
N THR A 498 -19.20 16.33 -5.53
CA THR A 498 -19.07 17.55 -6.35
C THR A 498 -19.13 17.24 -7.85
N LEU A 499 -18.53 16.13 -8.31
CA LEU A 499 -18.60 15.71 -9.72
C LEU A 499 -20.03 15.40 -10.15
N GLU A 500 -20.80 14.72 -9.30
CA GLU A 500 -22.21 14.37 -9.58
C GLU A 500 -23.11 15.61 -9.74
N ARG A 501 -22.69 16.75 -9.17
CA ARG A 501 -23.36 18.04 -9.28
C ARG A 501 -22.88 18.88 -10.47
N ALA A 502 -21.70 18.62 -11.01
CA ALA A 502 -21.05 19.51 -11.98
C ALA A 502 -21.57 19.38 -13.43
N GLY A 503 -22.60 18.56 -13.67
CA GLY A 503 -23.22 18.42 -14.99
C GLY A 503 -22.55 17.37 -15.90
N PRO A 504 -22.71 17.46 -17.24
CA PRO A 504 -22.24 16.44 -18.17
C PRO A 504 -20.74 16.54 -18.46
N LEU A 505 -19.99 15.48 -18.15
CA LEU A 505 -18.54 15.39 -18.31
C LEU A 505 -18.15 14.68 -19.63
N ARG A 506 -18.59 15.26 -20.76
CA ARG A 506 -18.39 14.68 -22.10
C ARG A 506 -16.93 14.76 -22.54
N GLY A 507 -16.46 13.71 -23.21
CA GLY A 507 -15.12 13.70 -23.82
C GLY A 507 -13.97 13.57 -22.84
N ILE A 508 -14.22 13.15 -21.59
CA ILE A 508 -13.17 12.85 -20.60
C ILE A 508 -13.08 11.32 -20.42
N PRO A 509 -12.11 10.65 -21.07
CA PRO A 509 -12.06 9.18 -21.10
C PRO A 509 -11.39 8.53 -19.89
N TYR A 510 -10.77 9.30 -19.00
CA TYR A 510 -9.99 8.80 -17.87
C TYR A 510 -10.55 9.28 -16.54
N LEU A 511 -10.72 8.34 -15.61
CA LEU A 511 -11.07 8.57 -14.21
C LEU A 511 -9.99 7.96 -13.31
N ILE A 512 -9.41 8.76 -12.43
CA ILE A 512 -8.34 8.36 -11.53
C ILE A 512 -8.82 8.51 -10.10
N HIS A 513 -9.08 7.40 -9.42
CA HIS A 513 -9.34 7.38 -7.98
C HIS A 513 -8.02 7.48 -7.22
N PHE A 514 -7.60 8.71 -6.92
CA PHE A 514 -6.46 8.95 -6.03
C PHE A 514 -6.83 8.61 -4.58
N ALA A 515 -8.07 8.90 -4.19
CA ALA A 515 -8.65 8.51 -2.92
C ALA A 515 -9.92 7.71 -3.17
N SER A 516 -9.79 6.39 -3.25
CA SER A 516 -10.94 5.49 -3.35
C SER A 516 -11.86 5.63 -2.14
N ASP A 517 -13.17 5.59 -2.40
CA ASP A 517 -14.14 5.36 -1.34
C ASP A 517 -13.87 3.98 -0.70
N TRP A 518 -14.10 3.85 0.60
CA TRP A 518 -13.98 2.56 1.28
C TRP A 518 -15.03 1.56 0.77
N ASN A 519 -16.13 2.06 0.20
CA ASN A 519 -17.22 1.28 -0.37
C ASN A 519 -17.11 1.25 -1.91
N PRO A 520 -16.60 0.16 -2.51
CA PRO A 520 -16.42 0.07 -3.95
C PRO A 520 -17.74 0.13 -4.75
N ALA A 521 -18.89 -0.14 -4.13
CA ALA A 521 -20.17 -0.01 -4.81
C ALA A 521 -20.54 1.46 -5.05
N ARG A 522 -20.10 2.39 -4.18
CA ARG A 522 -20.23 3.84 -4.43
C ARG A 522 -19.38 4.27 -5.62
N CYS A 523 -18.12 3.84 -5.67
CA CYS A 523 -17.24 4.11 -6.83
C CYS A 523 -17.87 3.63 -8.14
N ARG A 524 -18.39 2.39 -8.16
CA ARG A 524 -19.07 1.83 -9.33
C ARG A 524 -20.32 2.62 -9.72
N GLN A 525 -21.11 3.07 -8.75
CA GLN A 525 -22.31 3.88 -9.02
C GLN A 525 -21.93 5.21 -9.68
N SER A 526 -20.93 5.91 -9.15
CA SER A 526 -20.46 7.17 -9.72
C SER A 526 -19.80 6.98 -11.09
N GLU A 527 -19.08 5.88 -11.31
CA GLU A 527 -18.52 5.51 -12.62
C GLU A 527 -19.61 5.24 -13.66
N ALA A 528 -20.68 4.52 -13.29
CA ALA A 528 -21.83 4.28 -14.15
C ALA A 528 -22.56 5.59 -14.48
N TRP A 529 -22.77 6.45 -13.47
CA TRP A 529 -23.34 7.77 -13.64
C TRP A 529 -22.51 8.63 -14.61
N LEU A 530 -21.17 8.60 -14.51
CA LEU A 530 -20.28 9.30 -15.43
C LEU A 530 -20.46 8.78 -16.86
N LEU A 531 -20.44 7.46 -17.05
CA LEU A 531 -20.60 6.82 -18.36
C LEU A 531 -21.90 7.21 -19.06
N GLU A 532 -23.02 7.20 -18.33
CA GLU A 532 -24.33 7.60 -18.87
C GLU A 532 -24.32 9.05 -19.38
N ARG A 533 -23.59 9.94 -18.70
CA ARG A 533 -23.49 11.37 -19.04
C ARG A 533 -22.38 11.70 -20.03
N SER A 534 -21.40 10.82 -20.22
CA SER A 534 -20.34 10.96 -21.23
C SER A 534 -20.85 10.77 -22.66
N GLY A 535 -22.00 10.11 -22.85
CA GLY A 535 -22.68 9.95 -24.14
C GLY A 535 -22.64 8.52 -24.67
N ALA A 536 -23.49 8.22 -25.66
CA ALA A 536 -23.57 6.88 -26.26
C ALA A 536 -22.26 6.48 -26.94
N GLY A 537 -21.76 5.28 -26.64
CA GLY A 537 -20.48 4.77 -27.15
C GLY A 537 -19.25 5.20 -26.35
N ALA A 538 -19.43 6.00 -25.29
CA ALA A 538 -18.32 6.37 -24.41
C ALA A 538 -17.69 5.13 -23.75
N SER A 539 -16.37 5.14 -23.68
CA SER A 539 -15.61 4.20 -22.87
C SER A 539 -14.85 4.94 -21.77
N LEU A 540 -14.80 4.37 -20.58
CA LEU A 540 -14.16 4.97 -19.41
C LEU A 540 -13.05 4.05 -18.90
N SER A 541 -11.83 4.57 -18.89
CA SER A 541 -10.66 3.93 -18.28
C SER A 541 -10.53 4.44 -16.85
N VAL A 542 -10.81 3.57 -15.89
CA VAL A 542 -10.76 3.84 -14.45
C VAL A 542 -9.44 3.31 -13.88
N TYR A 543 -8.70 4.17 -13.18
CA TYR A 543 -7.50 3.80 -12.43
C TYR A 543 -7.78 3.94 -10.94
N GLU A 544 -7.58 2.85 -10.21
CA GLU A 544 -7.75 2.80 -8.76
C GLU A 544 -6.38 2.67 -8.10
N PHE A 545 -5.94 3.71 -7.39
CA PHE A 545 -4.65 3.68 -6.70
C PHE A 545 -4.85 3.22 -5.26
N LEU A 546 -4.11 2.19 -4.85
CA LEU A 546 -4.15 1.59 -3.52
C LEU A 546 -2.74 1.48 -2.96
N THR A 547 -2.56 1.72 -1.66
CA THR A 547 -1.26 1.66 -0.98
C THR A 547 -1.07 0.35 -0.23
N LEU A 548 0.15 -0.19 -0.29
CA LEU A 548 0.54 -1.44 0.36
C LEU A 548 1.04 -1.21 1.78
N GLY A 549 0.77 -2.17 2.66
CA GLY A 549 1.13 -2.10 4.08
C GLY A 549 0.29 -1.11 4.88
N THR A 550 -0.84 -0.65 4.33
CA THR A 550 -1.70 0.37 4.95
C THR A 550 -3.12 -0.15 5.20
N VAL A 551 -3.95 0.70 5.79
CA VAL A 551 -5.40 0.45 5.94
C VAL A 551 -6.12 0.18 4.62
N GLU A 552 -5.64 0.73 3.49
CA GLU A 552 -6.23 0.48 2.17
C GLU A 552 -6.05 -1.00 1.78
N GLU A 553 -4.86 -1.57 1.96
CA GLU A 553 -4.61 -3.00 1.70
C GLU A 553 -5.43 -3.90 2.62
N ARG A 554 -5.48 -3.57 3.91
CA ARG A 554 -6.23 -4.36 4.89
C ARG A 554 -7.73 -4.37 4.58
N LEU A 555 -8.30 -3.20 4.30
CA LEU A 555 -9.70 -3.08 3.90
C LEU A 555 -9.98 -3.82 2.60
N HIS A 556 -9.10 -3.70 1.59
CA HIS A 556 -9.27 -4.43 0.34
C HIS A 556 -9.28 -5.94 0.56
N ARG A 557 -8.35 -6.48 1.38
CA ARG A 557 -8.30 -7.91 1.71
C ARG A 557 -9.58 -8.38 2.38
N LEU A 558 -10.06 -7.60 3.35
CA LEU A 558 -11.31 -7.86 4.06
C LEU A 558 -12.52 -7.86 3.12
N LEU A 559 -12.60 -6.89 2.21
CA LEU A 559 -13.64 -6.85 1.18
C LEU A 559 -13.59 -8.08 0.27
N VAL A 560 -12.39 -8.52 -0.16
CA VAL A 560 -12.21 -9.75 -0.94
C VAL A 560 -12.71 -10.98 -0.17
N GLU A 561 -12.33 -11.12 1.11
CA GLU A 561 -12.76 -12.23 1.97
C GLU A 561 -14.28 -12.27 2.17
N ARG A 562 -14.93 -11.08 2.19
CA ARG A 562 -16.38 -10.95 2.29
C ARG A 562 -17.11 -11.06 0.93
N GLY A 563 -16.40 -11.30 -0.17
CA GLY A 563 -16.98 -11.46 -1.50
C GLY A 563 -17.34 -10.14 -2.20
N TRP A 564 -16.75 -9.02 -1.78
CA TRP A 564 -16.96 -7.68 -2.33
C TRP A 564 -15.69 -7.03 -2.92
N PRO A 565 -14.90 -7.74 -3.76
CA PRO A 565 -13.69 -7.17 -4.36
C PRO A 565 -14.04 -6.02 -5.33
N SER A 566 -13.31 -4.91 -5.31
CA SER A 566 -13.58 -3.72 -6.16
C SER A 566 -13.64 -4.03 -7.66
N ASP A 567 -12.73 -4.87 -8.16
CA ASP A 567 -12.59 -5.24 -9.57
C ASP A 567 -13.63 -6.26 -10.05
N LEU A 568 -14.11 -7.12 -9.16
CA LEU A 568 -15.06 -8.20 -9.44
C LEU A 568 -16.34 -8.11 -8.60
N LEU A 569 -16.71 -6.90 -8.21
CA LEU A 569 -17.92 -6.64 -7.43
C LEU A 569 -19.14 -7.25 -8.17
N PRO A 570 -20.06 -7.95 -7.50
CA PRO A 570 -21.23 -8.56 -8.14
C PRO A 570 -22.12 -7.56 -8.89
N GLU A 571 -22.80 -8.01 -9.95
CA GLU A 571 -23.81 -7.18 -10.64
C GLU A 571 -24.97 -6.87 -9.69
N GLY A 572 -25.41 -5.61 -9.66
CA GLY A 572 -26.48 -5.15 -8.77
C GLY A 572 -26.06 -4.91 -7.31
N ALA A 573 -24.78 -5.05 -6.96
CA ALA A 573 -24.26 -4.73 -5.63
C ALA A 573 -24.62 -3.30 -5.21
N SER A 574 -25.38 -3.14 -4.12
CA SER A 574 -25.72 -1.82 -3.59
C SER A 574 -24.70 -1.36 -2.53
N PRO A 575 -24.53 -0.05 -2.33
CA PRO A 575 -23.72 0.48 -1.23
C PRO A 575 -24.13 -0.03 0.15
N GLN A 576 -25.43 -0.34 0.35
CA GLN A 576 -25.94 -0.86 1.62
C GLN A 576 -25.52 -2.31 1.86
N ASP A 577 -25.46 -3.14 0.81
CA ASP A 577 -25.02 -4.54 0.93
C ASP A 577 -23.56 -4.63 1.40
N VAL A 578 -22.70 -3.81 0.79
CA VAL A 578 -21.28 -3.74 1.17
C VAL A 578 -21.11 -3.17 2.57
N ALA A 579 -21.88 -2.15 2.94
CA ALA A 579 -21.84 -1.57 4.28
C ALA A 579 -22.30 -2.56 5.35
N GLY A 580 -23.35 -3.34 5.08
CA GLY A 580 -23.86 -4.37 5.98
C GLY A 580 -22.94 -5.58 6.11
N ALA A 581 -22.02 -5.79 5.17
CA ALA A 581 -21.08 -6.91 5.19
C ALA A 581 -19.89 -6.70 6.16
N LEU A 582 -19.58 -5.45 6.52
CA LEU A 582 -18.49 -5.09 7.42
C LEU A 582 -19.01 -4.79 8.83
N THR A 583 -18.59 -5.57 9.81
CA THR A 583 -18.94 -5.35 11.22
C THR A 583 -17.99 -4.35 11.89
N LEU A 584 -18.37 -3.84 13.07
CA LEU A 584 -17.47 -3.03 13.91
C LEU A 584 -16.15 -3.77 14.19
N LYS A 585 -16.24 -5.08 14.46
CA LYS A 585 -15.07 -5.94 14.70
C LYS A 585 -14.16 -6.01 13.47
N ASP A 586 -14.74 -6.14 12.29
CA ASP A 586 -13.99 -6.18 11.02
C ASP A 586 -13.18 -4.90 10.80
N TRP A 587 -13.76 -3.74 11.12
CA TRP A 587 -13.05 -2.46 11.10
C TRP A 587 -11.96 -2.38 12.17
N MET A 588 -12.32 -2.59 13.43
CA MET A 588 -11.40 -2.38 14.56
C MET A 588 -10.23 -3.37 14.52
N GLU A 589 -10.51 -4.67 14.45
CA GLU A 589 -9.46 -5.70 14.48
C GLU A 589 -8.84 -5.91 13.09
N GLY A 590 -9.65 -5.93 12.03
CA GLY A 590 -9.17 -6.23 10.67
C GLY A 590 -8.48 -5.06 9.97
N VAL A 591 -9.05 -3.86 10.02
CA VAL A 591 -8.50 -2.68 9.33
C VAL A 591 -7.51 -1.92 10.22
N PHE A 592 -7.90 -1.65 11.47
CA PHE A 592 -7.09 -0.82 12.36
C PHE A 592 -6.16 -1.62 13.29
N GLU A 593 -6.35 -2.93 13.45
CA GLU A 593 -5.63 -3.80 14.41
C GLU A 593 -5.73 -3.26 15.86
N VAL A 594 -6.94 -2.87 16.26
CA VAL A 594 -7.31 -2.44 17.62
C VAL A 594 -8.22 -3.50 18.23
N GLU A 595 -7.85 -4.04 19.39
CA GLU A 595 -8.69 -4.98 20.12
C GLU A 595 -9.98 -4.32 20.60
N VAL A 596 -11.13 -4.93 20.28
CA VAL A 596 -12.42 -4.48 20.81
C VAL A 596 -12.59 -5.06 22.20
N VAL A 597 -12.35 -4.25 23.23
CA VAL A 597 -12.78 -4.59 24.59
C VAL A 597 -14.29 -4.40 24.65
N VAL A 598 -15.04 -5.46 24.36
CA VAL A 598 -16.49 -5.49 24.53
C VAL A 598 -16.78 -5.19 25.99
N ARG A 599 -17.40 -4.04 26.29
CA ARG A 599 -17.96 -3.82 27.62
C ARG A 599 -19.09 -4.83 27.73
N GLN A 600 -18.92 -5.85 28.57
CA GLN A 600 -19.92 -6.91 28.73
C GLN A 600 -21.32 -6.30 28.81
N GLU A 601 -22.20 -6.69 27.88
CA GLU A 601 -23.61 -6.38 27.93
C GLU A 601 -24.12 -6.78 29.32
N ARG A 602 -24.63 -5.80 30.06
CA ARG A 602 -25.46 -6.10 31.23
C ARG A 602 -26.65 -6.90 30.73
N VAL A 603 -26.63 -8.21 30.97
CA VAL A 603 -27.75 -9.11 30.77
C VAL A 603 -29.00 -8.43 31.35
N PRO A 604 -30.03 -8.13 30.55
CA PRO A 604 -31.25 -7.56 31.07
C PRO A 604 -31.94 -8.65 31.89
N ALA A 605 -31.99 -8.45 33.21
CA ALA A 605 -32.77 -9.30 34.11
C ALA A 605 -34.24 -9.35 33.64
N PRO A 606 -34.93 -10.50 33.77
CA PRO A 606 -36.27 -10.69 33.23
C PRO A 606 -37.22 -9.63 33.78
N ARG A 607 -37.99 -9.00 32.88
CA ARG A 607 -38.96 -7.93 33.24
C ARG A 607 -39.96 -8.46 34.26
N PRO A 608 -40.02 -7.91 35.49
CA PRO A 608 -41.23 -7.96 36.29
C PRO A 608 -42.25 -6.98 35.70
N ALA A 609 -43.51 -7.31 35.85
CA ALA A 609 -44.64 -6.55 35.36
C ALA A 609 -44.58 -5.06 35.78
N VAL A 610 -45.11 -4.23 34.87
CA VAL A 610 -45.29 -2.78 34.97
C VAL A 610 -45.67 -2.34 36.39
N SER A 611 -44.76 -1.61 37.04
CA SER A 611 -45.09 -0.64 38.07
C SER A 611 -44.03 0.45 38.09
N THR A 612 -44.49 1.67 37.89
CA THR A 612 -43.82 2.97 37.87
C THR A 612 -42.78 3.20 38.98
N GLY A 613 -41.59 3.70 38.59
CA GLY A 613 -40.83 4.68 39.37
C GLY A 613 -39.67 4.18 40.27
N MET A 614 -38.48 4.76 40.03
CA MET A 614 -37.25 4.80 40.85
C MET A 614 -36.29 3.59 40.85
N LEU A 615 -35.05 3.86 40.43
CA LEU A 615 -33.85 3.04 40.72
C LEU A 615 -33.51 3.14 42.23
N PRO A 616 -33.32 2.02 42.94
CA PRO A 616 -32.79 2.01 44.30
C PRO A 616 -31.25 1.99 44.30
N GLY A 617 -30.60 2.75 45.20
CA GLY A 617 -29.23 2.45 45.64
C GLY A 617 -28.26 3.60 45.95
N THR A 618 -28.56 4.88 45.65
CA THR A 618 -27.64 5.98 46.04
C THR A 618 -27.78 6.39 47.50
N ASP A 619 -28.96 6.22 48.10
CA ASP A 619 -29.20 6.60 49.48
C ASP A 619 -28.61 5.59 50.47
N SER A 620 -28.63 4.29 50.14
CA SER A 620 -28.02 3.23 50.95
C SER A 620 -26.50 3.39 51.10
N LEU A 621 -25.81 3.81 50.02
CA LEU A 621 -24.37 4.07 50.04
C LEU A 621 -24.00 5.29 50.90
N ARG A 622 -24.83 6.34 50.85
CA ARG A 622 -24.66 7.54 51.67
C ARG A 622 -24.84 7.21 53.15
N THR A 623 -25.85 6.41 53.49
CA THR A 623 -26.09 5.97 54.87
C THR A 623 -24.89 5.19 55.41
N ASN A 624 -24.34 4.24 54.65
CA ASN A 624 -23.23 3.42 55.13
C ASN A 624 -21.92 4.21 55.35
N LEU A 625 -21.59 5.17 54.49
CA LEU A 625 -20.42 6.05 54.70
C LEU A 625 -20.62 7.00 55.89
N MET A 626 -21.85 7.41 56.14
CA MET A 626 -22.20 8.28 57.27
C MET A 626 -22.23 7.51 58.60
N GLU A 627 -22.41 6.19 58.59
CA GLU A 627 -22.33 5.35 59.79
C GLU A 627 -20.89 5.12 60.28
N LEU A 628 -19.88 5.31 59.41
CA LEU A 628 -18.48 5.20 59.80
C LEU A 628 -18.09 6.31 60.81
N PRO A 629 -17.38 5.96 61.90
CA PRO A 629 -16.76 6.94 62.79
C PRO A 629 -15.88 7.92 62.00
N PRO A 630 -15.88 9.23 62.31
CA PRO A 630 -15.08 10.22 61.58
C PRO A 630 -13.60 9.84 61.43
N ALA A 631 -13.00 9.28 62.48
CA ALA A 631 -11.62 8.81 62.46
C ALA A 631 -11.39 7.68 61.45
N GLN A 632 -12.29 6.70 61.39
CA GLN A 632 -12.20 5.58 60.43
C GLN A 632 -12.40 6.04 58.98
N LEU A 633 -13.30 7.00 58.76
CA LEU A 633 -13.49 7.60 57.44
C LEU A 633 -12.21 8.31 56.98
N LEU A 634 -11.59 9.12 57.84
CA LEU A 634 -10.36 9.85 57.51
C LEU A 634 -9.16 8.89 57.32
N ASP A 635 -9.08 7.82 58.12
CA ASP A 635 -8.09 6.75 57.94
C ASP A 635 -8.27 6.04 56.59
N GLY A 636 -9.52 5.78 56.19
CA GLY A 636 -9.85 5.23 54.88
C GLY A 636 -9.42 6.15 53.73
N VAL A 637 -9.64 7.46 53.87
CA VAL A 637 -9.12 8.45 52.92
C VAL A 637 -7.59 8.46 52.90
N ALA A 638 -6.92 8.35 54.05
CA ALA A 638 -5.45 8.28 54.10
C ALA A 638 -4.91 7.04 53.39
N GLN A 639 -5.58 5.88 53.49
CA GLN A 639 -5.20 4.68 52.74
C GLN A 639 -5.42 4.85 51.23
N TRP A 640 -6.51 5.49 50.82
CA TRP A 640 -6.75 5.85 49.43
C TRP A 640 -5.63 6.74 48.85
N VAL A 641 -5.19 7.74 49.61
CA VAL A 641 -4.08 8.61 49.21
C VAL A 641 -2.76 7.83 49.10
N ARG A 642 -2.49 6.87 49.98
CA ARG A 642 -1.33 5.97 49.87
C ARG A 642 -1.40 5.09 48.62
N ALA A 643 -2.59 4.61 48.24
CA ALA A 643 -2.79 3.85 47.00
C ALA A 643 -2.47 4.69 45.74
N LEU A 644 -2.61 6.02 45.82
CA LEU A 644 -2.14 6.95 44.78
C LEU A 644 -0.63 7.17 44.76
N ARG A 645 0.17 6.37 45.51
CA ARG A 645 1.64 6.47 45.63
C ARG A 645 2.12 7.74 46.35
N PHE A 646 1.39 8.20 47.36
CA PHE A 646 1.90 9.18 48.32
C PHE A 646 2.34 8.45 49.59
N ASP A 647 3.65 8.42 49.83
CA ASP A 647 4.24 7.57 50.86
C ASP A 647 4.15 8.22 52.26
N GLU A 648 4.19 9.55 52.33
CA GLU A 648 4.07 10.32 53.57
C GLU A 648 2.69 10.99 53.64
N VAL A 649 1.81 10.54 54.54
CA VAL A 649 0.48 11.12 54.77
C VAL A 649 0.36 11.57 56.23
N GLU A 650 0.13 12.87 56.45
CA GLU A 650 0.01 13.50 57.75
C GLU A 650 -1.38 14.13 57.90
N THR A 651 -2.01 13.95 59.06
CA THR A 651 -3.31 14.56 59.37
C THR A 651 -3.11 16.00 59.84
N THR A 652 -3.60 16.98 59.06
CA THR A 652 -3.50 18.41 59.40
C THR A 652 -4.70 18.94 60.17
N ARG A 653 -5.89 18.37 59.94
CA ARG A 653 -7.08 18.60 60.75
C ARG A 653 -7.68 17.25 61.13
N ALA A 654 -7.75 16.99 62.44
CA ALA A 654 -8.36 15.78 62.96
C ALA A 654 -9.83 15.65 62.50
N ALA A 655 -10.28 14.42 62.30
CA ALA A 655 -11.64 14.15 61.85
C ALA A 655 -12.67 14.57 62.91
N ASP A 656 -13.61 15.41 62.51
CA ASP A 656 -14.78 15.80 63.29
C ASP A 656 -16.09 15.45 62.53
N GLU A 657 -17.23 15.91 63.03
CA GLU A 657 -18.53 15.63 62.41
C GLU A 657 -18.68 16.20 60.99
N THR A 658 -17.86 17.19 60.63
CA THR A 658 -17.85 17.85 59.30
C THR A 658 -16.81 17.28 58.34
N GLY A 659 -15.85 16.50 58.85
CA GLY A 659 -14.78 15.89 58.07
C GLY A 659 -13.38 16.16 58.63
N GLY A 660 -12.35 16.15 57.78
CA GLY A 660 -10.96 16.33 58.19
C GLY A 660 -10.02 16.58 57.01
N ASP A 661 -8.82 17.09 57.30
CA ASP A 661 -7.82 17.45 56.29
C ASP A 661 -6.53 16.63 56.48
N LEU A 662 -5.97 16.18 55.36
CA LEU A 662 -4.70 15.46 55.28
C LEU A 662 -3.75 16.19 54.32
N THR A 663 -2.45 16.08 54.59
CA THR A 663 -1.40 16.47 53.66
C THR A 663 -0.61 15.24 53.26
N ALA A 664 -0.35 15.11 51.97
CA ALA A 664 0.37 13.96 51.44
C ALA A 664 1.55 14.38 50.57
N ARG A 665 2.68 13.69 50.73
CA ARG A 665 3.92 13.95 50.02
C ARG A 665 4.46 12.69 49.34
N ARG A 666 5.09 12.87 48.19
CA ARG A 666 5.91 11.84 47.52
C ARG A 666 7.20 12.42 46.97
N LYS A 667 8.23 11.58 46.84
CA LYS A 667 9.50 11.94 46.21
C LYS A 667 9.55 11.38 44.79
N VAL A 668 9.75 12.24 43.80
CA VAL A 668 9.90 11.87 42.38
C VAL A 668 11.15 12.56 41.85
N GLU A 669 12.13 11.78 41.40
CA GLU A 669 13.34 12.28 40.69
C GLU A 669 14.05 13.47 41.36
N GLY A 670 14.10 13.51 42.70
CA GLY A 670 14.76 14.58 43.47
C GLY A 670 13.86 15.76 43.86
N ASN A 671 12.61 15.80 43.41
CA ASN A 671 11.59 16.78 43.83
C ASN A 671 10.57 16.14 44.79
N THR A 672 10.03 16.95 45.71
CA THR A 672 8.96 16.53 46.62
C THR A 672 7.65 17.15 46.17
N GLU A 673 6.69 16.31 45.76
CA GLU A 673 5.33 16.75 45.42
C GLU A 673 4.46 16.74 46.68
N CYS A 674 3.74 17.82 46.93
CA CYS A 674 2.81 17.94 48.06
C CYS A 674 1.37 18.16 47.57
N VAL A 675 0.39 17.49 48.19
CA VAL A 675 -1.05 17.70 47.92
C VAL A 675 -1.87 17.88 49.20
N LEU A 676 -2.94 18.68 49.12
CA LEU A 676 -3.95 18.84 50.18
C LEU A 676 -5.12 17.93 49.92
N VAL A 677 -5.54 17.14 50.90
CA VAL A 677 -6.73 16.30 50.78
C VAL A 677 -7.72 16.74 51.83
N ARG A 678 -8.90 17.21 51.41
CA ARG A 678 -9.99 17.60 52.29
C ARG A 678 -11.12 16.58 52.18
N CYS A 679 -11.41 15.91 53.28
CA CYS A 679 -12.56 15.04 53.41
C CYS A 679 -13.73 15.84 54.01
N VAL A 680 -14.86 15.88 53.30
CA VAL A 680 -16.10 16.54 53.72
C VAL A 680 -17.17 15.50 53.98
N ARG A 681 -17.58 15.38 55.25
CA ARG A 681 -18.65 14.48 55.68
C ARG A 681 -19.98 15.23 55.61
N SER A 682 -20.85 14.83 54.69
CA SER A 682 -22.12 15.49 54.42
C SER A 682 -23.11 14.51 53.80
N GLU A 683 -24.40 14.65 54.15
CA GLU A 683 -25.51 13.94 53.50
C GLU A 683 -25.97 14.65 52.21
N LYS A 684 -25.73 15.97 52.13
CA LYS A 684 -26.07 16.80 50.97
C LYS A 684 -24.90 16.90 50.01
N ASN A 685 -25.21 17.14 48.74
CA ASN A 685 -24.19 17.33 47.72
C ASN A 685 -23.29 18.53 48.03
N VAL A 686 -21.98 18.35 47.88
CA VAL A 686 -20.98 19.38 48.21
C VAL A 686 -20.97 20.50 47.16
N GLY A 687 -20.99 21.74 47.65
CA GLY A 687 -21.08 22.96 46.87
C GLY A 687 -19.72 23.53 46.44
N VAL A 688 -19.76 24.53 45.56
CA VAL A 688 -18.58 25.27 45.06
C VAL A 688 -17.76 25.94 46.16
N ALA A 689 -18.37 26.27 47.30
CA ALA A 689 -17.70 26.94 48.41
C ALA A 689 -16.51 26.12 48.94
N GLU A 690 -16.66 24.79 49.07
CA GLU A 690 -15.60 23.89 49.53
C GLU A 690 -14.47 23.76 48.51
N ALA A 691 -14.81 23.66 47.22
CA ALA A 691 -13.83 23.64 46.13
C ALA A 691 -13.00 24.94 46.08
N LYS A 692 -13.65 26.10 46.19
CA LYS A 692 -12.98 27.40 46.23
C LYS A 692 -12.13 27.58 47.49
N GLY A 693 -12.63 27.16 48.65
CA GLY A 693 -11.89 27.21 49.91
C GLY A 693 -10.63 26.34 49.89
N LEU A 694 -10.71 25.16 49.25
CA LEU A 694 -9.55 24.29 49.08
C LEU A 694 -8.50 24.90 48.13
N LEU A 695 -8.94 25.46 46.99
CA LEU A 695 -8.05 26.15 46.05
C LEU A 695 -7.35 27.36 46.70
N GLN A 696 -8.08 28.17 47.48
CA GLN A 696 -7.51 29.31 48.21
C GLN A 696 -6.48 28.88 49.28
N ALA A 697 -6.66 27.71 49.89
CA ALA A 697 -5.69 27.17 50.85
C ALA A 697 -4.38 26.70 50.18
N ILE A 698 -4.45 26.30 48.91
CA ILE A 698 -3.32 25.81 48.11
C ILE A 698 -2.58 26.95 47.39
N GLU A 699 -3.30 27.99 46.94
CA GLU A 699 -2.75 29.14 46.20
C GLU A 699 -1.50 29.81 46.79
N PRO A 700 -1.40 30.09 48.11
CA PRO A 700 -0.25 30.80 48.67
C PRO A 700 1.03 29.96 48.77
N ARG A 701 1.01 28.66 48.42
CA ARG A 701 2.15 27.75 48.60
C ARG A 701 2.58 27.13 47.28
N ALA A 702 3.65 27.67 46.70
CA ALA A 702 4.19 27.23 45.40
C ALA A 702 4.70 25.77 45.38
N GLU A 703 4.88 25.16 46.55
CA GLU A 703 5.31 23.77 46.76
C GLU A 703 4.18 22.72 46.59
N TRP A 704 2.93 23.15 46.39
CA TRP A 704 1.76 22.25 46.31
C TRP A 704 1.31 22.05 44.87
N LEU A 705 1.31 20.78 44.44
CA LEU A 705 0.90 20.36 43.09
C LEU A 705 -0.61 20.62 42.88
N GLY A 706 -1.41 20.44 43.92
CA GLY A 706 -2.86 20.59 43.88
C GLY A 706 -3.54 20.02 45.14
N GLY A 707 -4.83 19.76 45.05
CA GLY A 707 -5.58 19.12 46.13
C GLY A 707 -6.74 18.25 45.68
N TYR A 708 -7.18 17.38 46.57
CA TYR A 708 -8.32 16.49 46.39
C TYR A 708 -9.43 16.84 47.37
N LEU A 709 -10.63 17.06 46.83
CA LEU A 709 -11.85 17.19 47.63
C LEU A 709 -12.57 15.84 47.61
N VAL A 710 -12.68 15.21 48.77
CA VAL A 710 -13.30 13.90 48.98
C VAL A 710 -14.58 14.09 49.78
N THR A 711 -15.67 13.42 49.41
CA THR A 711 -16.93 13.52 50.17
C THR A 711 -17.64 12.19 50.36
N THR A 712 -18.52 12.11 51.36
CA THR A 712 -19.43 10.98 51.61
C THR A 712 -20.68 11.00 50.73
N SER A 713 -20.99 12.12 50.07
CA SER A 713 -22.13 12.29 49.16
C SER A 713 -21.68 12.46 47.69
N ASP A 714 -22.26 13.37 46.92
CA ASP A 714 -21.84 13.71 45.55
C ASP A 714 -21.58 15.22 45.44
N PHE A 715 -21.04 15.70 44.33
CA PHE A 715 -20.78 17.12 44.09
C PHE A 715 -21.90 17.76 43.27
N THR A 716 -22.21 19.00 43.60
CA THR A 716 -23.07 19.85 42.76
C THR A 716 -22.44 20.09 41.38
N SER A 717 -23.27 20.30 40.35
CA SER A 717 -22.78 20.59 38.98
C SER A 717 -21.85 21.81 38.93
N ALA A 718 -22.14 22.82 39.76
CA ALA A 718 -21.29 23.99 39.88
C ALA A 718 -19.90 23.65 40.49
N CYS A 719 -19.83 22.71 41.44
CA CYS A 719 -18.57 22.24 42.03
C CYS A 719 -17.73 21.45 41.01
N LYS A 720 -18.36 20.58 40.22
CA LYS A 720 -17.71 19.84 39.12
C LYS A 720 -17.10 20.82 38.10
N LYS A 721 -17.87 21.82 37.68
CA LYS A 721 -17.41 22.90 36.78
C LYS A 721 -16.23 23.71 37.35
N ALA A 722 -16.20 23.95 38.67
CA ALA A 722 -15.08 24.66 39.31
C ALA A 722 -13.79 23.83 39.33
N ALA A 723 -13.89 22.51 39.46
CA ALA A 723 -12.74 21.61 39.34
C ALA A 723 -12.20 21.56 37.91
N ASP A 724 -13.08 21.47 36.90
CA ASP A 724 -12.68 21.49 35.48
C ASP A 724 -11.94 22.79 35.10
N GLN A 725 -12.34 23.92 35.69
CA GLN A 725 -11.72 25.24 35.47
C GLN A 725 -10.39 25.42 36.20
N SER A 726 -9.98 24.49 37.06
CA SER A 726 -8.75 24.59 37.88
C SER A 726 -7.48 24.09 37.16
N SER A 727 -7.56 23.74 35.87
CA SER A 727 -6.44 23.24 35.06
C SER A 727 -5.70 22.05 35.71
N GLY A 728 -6.45 21.13 36.33
CA GLY A 728 -5.91 19.94 36.98
C GLY A 728 -5.39 20.13 38.41
N ARG A 729 -5.55 21.32 39.01
CA ARG A 729 -5.13 21.58 40.41
C ARG A 729 -6.10 21.07 41.46
N LEU A 730 -7.33 20.73 41.09
CA LEU A 730 -8.36 20.18 41.99
C LEU A 730 -8.93 18.86 41.46
N GLY A 731 -8.74 17.77 42.21
CA GLY A 731 -9.40 16.49 41.98
C GLY A 731 -10.64 16.32 42.86
N LEU A 732 -11.68 15.67 42.34
CA LEU A 732 -12.92 15.38 43.06
C LEU A 732 -13.09 13.87 43.25
N VAL A 733 -13.48 13.44 44.45
CA VAL A 733 -13.78 12.04 44.77
C VAL A 733 -15.13 11.94 45.47
N SER A 734 -16.09 11.33 44.79
CA SER A 734 -17.46 11.17 45.29
C SER A 734 -17.53 10.05 46.34
N GLY A 735 -18.60 10.04 47.13
CA GLY A 735 -18.85 8.97 48.11
C GLY A 735 -18.96 7.60 47.45
N ALA A 736 -19.53 7.52 46.24
CA ALA A 736 -19.60 6.26 45.50
C ALA A 736 -18.22 5.75 45.03
N GLU A 737 -17.25 6.63 44.78
CA GLU A 737 -15.87 6.26 44.44
C GLU A 737 -15.08 5.89 45.69
N LEU A 738 -15.24 6.66 46.76
CA LEU A 738 -14.63 6.38 48.05
C LEU A 738 -15.10 5.03 48.60
N TRP A 739 -16.41 4.76 48.59
CA TRP A 739 -16.97 3.48 49.05
C TRP A 739 -16.42 2.29 48.28
N ARG A 740 -16.36 2.37 46.94
CA ARG A 740 -15.77 1.31 46.11
C ARG A 740 -14.31 1.05 46.49
N HIS A 741 -13.55 2.10 46.76
CA HIS A 741 -12.16 1.95 47.17
C HIS A 741 -12.04 1.30 48.54
N LEU A 742 -12.80 1.75 49.53
CA LEU A 742 -12.79 1.19 50.88
C LEU A 742 -13.23 -0.28 50.90
N HIS A 743 -14.21 -0.63 50.06
CA HIS A 743 -14.68 -2.00 49.91
C HIS A 743 -13.63 -2.94 49.29
N ILE A 744 -12.91 -2.48 48.26
CA ILE A 744 -11.81 -3.24 47.64
C ILE A 744 -10.67 -3.49 48.64
N GLN A 745 -10.44 -2.54 49.56
CA GLN A 745 -9.42 -2.67 50.61
C GLN A 745 -9.89 -3.48 51.83
N GLY A 746 -11.15 -3.96 51.84
CA GLY A 746 -11.72 -4.74 52.94
C GLY A 746 -11.94 -3.93 54.23
N LEU A 747 -12.04 -2.60 54.13
CA LEU A 747 -12.28 -1.70 55.27
C LEU A 747 -13.76 -1.51 55.58
N VAL A 748 -14.64 -1.76 54.59
CA VAL A 748 -16.10 -1.66 54.72
C VAL A 748 -16.82 -2.70 53.88
#